data_AF-A0A1G2Y5S0-F1
#
_entry.id   AF-A0A1G2Y5S0-F1
#
_cell.length_a   1.000
_cell.length_b   1.000
_cell.length_c   1.000
_cell.angle_alpha   90.00
_cell.angle_beta   90.00
_cell.angle_gamma   90.00
#
_symmetry.space_group_name_H-M   'P 1'
#
loop_
_entity.id
_entity.type
_entity.pdbx_description
1 polymer ?
#
loop_
_entity_poly.entity_id
_entity_poly.type
_entity_poly.pdbx_seq_one_letter_code
_entity_poly.pdbx_strand_id
1 'polypeptide(L)'
;MKTTILAIILVCFSTCFSGSIESIKASSQQNELASTMAIDGKMDTRWSSDFNDNQWLQVDFNSPVEMVGVRLHWETAYGRDYEIQTLCDDGVWQTASKIQYGDGGVDEIYFGLRKTKAIKFVGYKRGTDWGYSIWEIEILGKENQILANASSSAFNSYPQNVLDGKRETYWKPSSKENSYLELVFPHKMLIGGIQINWAQQHSPACKIEIPASDNNQWQTIMNKRAGVNNSEDLFFPAIDTEKLRLVFDNEIACVADIQIKGASEAWTPVRHFEMLAQRLPDGIFPGWLKREQNFWTVTGLADSFNESLIDEYGRIESGLRNFSTTPAIIINGKIESPKSFMFEQSLLQRWAPIPTVKGQSHQINIAITANTIEPDTTIVLYSMTNRSKEECDISFLLAARPLQINPPWQFGGYSSINNAAWQDSDNTLILNQRPAIRFYPTPSFVSLYSQKPNFESMDIVECLENKTTDGNSVSSPDGIISAGVRYDLHFAAGETKTVLAIYPNSDSSMISISGNYEEFFKIEINKSLEYWKRLTGDWDINIPDRKLVNIIRSNLAYLLINADGPATQPGSRNYNHSWIRDGAISATAMMRFGMIDFGKNYLQWFTQLIKDDGFVPFIVETKTGKPVGFAETWGEYDSFGEYAFLVREVTEITDDNNIANTCWPRLKAAMKYMENLRNQRLTEQYKGTEYEGILPQSNSHEGYFPAKHSYWDDFLALKGLQDAQIIALRLGLKDDAKWLACFENELRSSLLDSISKVQKRDNLDTLPACAELGDFDPTSTSIGIMIADERDHLPAAALKATYDRYMQDCKKRAALPSEKRSSYTPYEVRNIGALIRLGRSEDARMLLNFFVNDGVRPTAWNHLAEVVHGDLRTPSYIGDMPHTWVGAELINAIRDMLVYEDRGRLVLAAGIPDEWLNKKISVRNLQTLYGSLSYSIKRENNKIIIEAGCTKLPPNGFIVPAGTEFKFKEI
;
A
#
# COMPACT_ATOMS: atom_id res chain seq x y z
N MET A 1 42.51 28.66 -9.76
CA MET A 1 42.24 29.77 -8.82
C MET A 1 40.74 29.95 -8.70
N LYS A 2 40.14 29.33 -7.67
CA LYS A 2 38.85 29.66 -7.03
C LYS A 2 38.62 28.63 -5.93
N THR A 3 39.61 28.57 -5.05
CA THR A 3 39.52 28.03 -3.70
C THR A 3 39.36 29.26 -2.82
N THR A 4 38.49 29.20 -1.81
CA THR A 4 38.06 30.32 -0.92
C THR A 4 36.81 31.04 -1.43
N ILE A 5 35.64 30.45 -1.16
CA ILE A 5 34.33 31.02 -0.75
C ILE A 5 33.35 29.83 -0.84
N LEU A 6 33.48 28.86 0.09
CA LEU A 6 32.46 27.84 0.38
C LEU A 6 32.72 27.14 1.72
N ALA A 7 33.32 27.85 2.68
CA ALA A 7 33.72 27.31 4.00
C ALA A 7 33.14 28.13 5.17
N ILE A 8 32.07 28.91 4.94
CA ILE A 8 31.40 29.69 6.01
C ILE A 8 29.88 29.64 5.78
N ILE A 9 29.27 28.45 5.67
CA ILE A 9 27.85 28.18 6.01
C ILE A 9 27.74 26.69 6.38
N LEU A 10 28.57 26.20 7.30
CA LEU A 10 28.43 24.85 7.87
C LEU A 10 29.28 24.74 9.15
N VAL A 11 28.97 25.54 10.17
CA VAL A 11 29.28 25.33 11.61
C VAL A 11 28.52 26.45 12.34
N CYS A 12 27.33 26.13 12.86
CA CYS A 12 26.66 26.78 14.01
C CYS A 12 25.30 26.13 14.28
N PHE A 13 25.26 24.79 14.37
CA PHE A 13 24.16 24.03 15.01
C PHE A 13 24.75 23.12 16.09
N SER A 14 25.57 23.70 16.95
CA SER A 14 25.85 23.13 18.26
C SER A 14 25.47 24.22 19.26
N THR A 15 24.21 24.18 19.70
CA THR A 15 23.85 24.83 20.95
C THR A 15 24.66 24.11 22.04
N CYS A 16 25.56 24.86 22.67
CA CYS A 16 26.51 24.38 23.67
C CYS A 16 25.81 23.75 24.88
N PHE A 17 25.45 22.48 24.79
CA PHE A 17 25.22 21.68 25.99
C PHE A 17 26.57 21.44 26.68
N SER A 18 26.71 21.93 27.92
CA SER A 18 27.96 21.90 28.68
C SER A 18 28.17 20.62 29.49
N GLY A 19 27.22 19.69 29.48
CA GLY A 19 27.30 18.43 30.21
C GLY A 19 28.09 17.37 29.45
N SER A 20 29.09 16.74 30.09
CA SER A 20 29.77 15.57 29.53
C SER A 20 28.96 14.30 29.80
N ILE A 21 28.69 13.52 28.75
CA ILE A 21 28.03 12.21 28.87
C ILE A 21 28.99 11.20 29.53
N GLU A 22 28.48 10.46 30.52
CA GLU A 22 29.18 9.36 31.21
C GLU A 22 28.97 8.03 30.49
N SER A 23 27.71 7.68 30.23
CA SER A 23 27.36 6.42 29.56
C SER A 23 26.00 6.50 28.86
N ILE A 24 25.79 5.61 27.89
CA ILE A 24 24.51 5.46 27.18
C ILE A 24 24.12 4.00 27.26
N LYS A 25 22.85 3.74 27.57
CA LYS A 25 22.29 2.39 27.72
C LYS A 25 20.98 2.31 26.96
N ALA A 26 20.66 1.13 26.44
CA ALA A 26 19.37 0.85 25.83
C ALA A 26 18.86 -0.53 26.25
N SER A 27 17.54 -0.73 26.11
CA SER A 27 16.91 -2.04 26.34
C SER A 27 17.38 -3.11 25.36
N SER A 28 17.66 -2.72 24.12
CA SER A 28 18.14 -3.56 23.03
C SER A 28 18.85 -2.70 21.98
N GLN A 29 19.61 -3.34 21.09
CA GLN A 29 20.21 -2.70 19.94
C GLN A 29 20.44 -3.73 18.83
N GLN A 30 20.24 -3.33 17.57
CA GLN A 30 20.67 -4.14 16.42
C GLN A 30 22.18 -4.04 16.23
N ASN A 31 22.81 -5.11 15.71
CA ASN A 31 24.27 -5.29 15.66
C ASN A 31 25.06 -4.00 15.38
N GLU A 32 24.82 -3.37 14.23
CA GLU A 32 25.57 -2.19 13.77
C GLU A 32 24.94 -0.85 14.20
N LEU A 33 23.83 -0.86 14.95
CA LEU A 33 23.01 0.32 15.28
C LEU A 33 22.97 0.56 16.80
N ALA A 34 24.15 0.75 17.39
CA ALA A 34 24.37 0.84 18.83
C ALA A 34 23.76 2.12 19.44
N SER A 35 23.42 2.08 20.74
CA SER A 35 22.80 3.22 21.43
C SER A 35 23.65 4.49 21.43
N THR A 36 24.98 4.36 21.30
CA THR A 36 25.91 5.50 21.23
C THR A 36 25.76 6.33 19.96
N MET A 37 25.21 5.76 18.89
CA MET A 37 25.03 6.46 17.62
C MET A 37 23.89 7.49 17.66
N ALA A 38 23.02 7.46 18.68
CA ALA A 38 21.95 8.43 18.82
C ALA A 38 22.39 9.76 19.47
N ILE A 39 23.68 9.93 19.80
CA ILE A 39 24.21 11.18 20.38
C ILE A 39 25.55 11.61 19.77
N ASP A 40 25.98 10.95 18.68
CA ASP A 40 27.31 11.14 18.13
C ASP A 40 27.43 12.37 17.22
N GLY A 41 26.34 13.13 17.08
CA GLY A 41 26.27 14.39 16.34
C GLY A 41 26.21 14.19 14.83
N LYS A 42 25.86 13.00 14.35
CA LYS A 42 25.80 12.66 12.92
C LYS A 42 24.42 12.20 12.51
N MET A 43 23.87 12.85 11.48
CA MET A 43 22.54 12.54 10.95
C MET A 43 22.52 11.35 9.97
N ASP A 44 23.64 10.62 9.83
CA ASP A 44 23.77 9.43 8.98
C ASP A 44 24.09 8.14 9.78
N THR A 45 24.16 8.23 11.11
CA THR A 45 24.27 7.10 12.05
C THR A 45 23.11 7.09 13.02
N ARG A 46 22.66 5.91 13.48
CA ARG A 46 21.45 5.80 14.32
C ARG A 46 21.52 4.67 15.33
N TRP A 47 20.82 4.85 16.44
CA TRP A 47 20.39 3.72 17.26
C TRP A 47 19.16 3.05 16.64
N SER A 48 19.06 1.73 16.78
CA SER A 48 17.83 0.99 16.50
C SER A 48 17.60 -0.11 17.52
N SER A 49 16.40 -0.14 18.09
CA SER A 49 15.98 -1.20 19.02
C SER A 49 15.57 -2.49 18.30
N ASP A 50 15.34 -3.54 19.08
CA ASP A 50 14.57 -4.70 18.63
C ASP A 50 13.16 -4.30 18.19
N PHE A 51 12.54 -5.14 17.36
CA PHE A 51 11.23 -4.90 16.76
C PHE A 51 10.09 -5.23 17.74
N ASN A 52 10.14 -4.61 18.93
CA ASN A 52 9.13 -4.74 19.99
C ASN A 52 8.78 -3.38 20.60
N ASP A 53 7.58 -3.28 21.16
CA ASP A 53 7.17 -2.15 22.00
C ASP A 53 7.94 -2.16 23.35
N ASN A 54 7.77 -1.12 24.18
CA ASN A 54 8.40 -0.99 25.51
C ASN A 54 9.94 -0.96 25.50
N GLN A 55 10.54 -0.31 24.50
CA GLN A 55 11.99 -0.10 24.41
C GLN A 55 12.39 1.23 25.03
N TRP A 56 13.62 1.35 25.51
CA TRP A 56 14.11 2.58 26.13
C TRP A 56 15.57 2.84 25.79
N LEU A 57 15.94 4.13 25.82
CA LEU A 57 17.30 4.61 25.70
C LEU A 57 17.56 5.63 26.82
N GLN A 58 18.68 5.48 27.52
CA GLN A 58 19.08 6.28 28.66
C GLN A 58 20.44 6.93 28.40
N VAL A 59 20.54 8.22 28.73
CA VAL A 59 21.79 8.99 28.68
C VAL A 59 22.13 9.43 30.11
N ASP A 60 23.28 8.98 30.60
CA ASP A 60 23.83 9.32 31.91
C ASP A 60 24.88 10.43 31.75
N PHE A 61 24.87 11.44 32.63
CA PHE A 61 25.81 12.56 32.63
C PHE A 61 26.81 12.43 33.78
N ASN A 62 28.07 12.83 33.55
CA ASN A 62 29.13 12.78 34.58
C ASN A 62 28.84 13.68 35.79
N SER A 63 28.00 14.70 35.64
CA SER A 63 27.55 15.59 36.70
C SER A 63 26.11 16.06 36.44
N PRO A 64 25.35 16.48 37.47
CA PRO A 64 24.01 17.00 37.24
C PRO A 64 24.02 18.19 36.28
N VAL A 65 23.15 18.16 35.28
CA VAL A 65 22.98 19.21 34.27
C VAL A 65 21.66 19.94 34.47
N GLU A 66 21.61 21.22 34.12
CA GLU A 66 20.37 22.01 34.05
C GLU A 66 19.83 21.96 32.61
N MET A 67 18.63 21.41 32.42
CA MET A 67 18.02 21.23 31.10
C MET A 67 16.54 21.62 31.10
N VAL A 68 16.02 21.91 29.91
CA VAL A 68 14.64 22.38 29.68
C VAL A 68 13.95 21.60 28.56
N GLY A 69 14.58 20.56 28.02
CA GLY A 69 14.00 19.79 26.94
C GLY A 69 14.96 18.86 26.23
N VAL A 70 14.45 18.19 25.20
CA VAL A 70 15.22 17.39 24.25
C VAL A 70 14.69 17.61 22.83
N ARG A 71 15.55 17.46 21.83
CA ARG A 71 15.17 17.35 20.42
C ARG A 71 15.46 15.94 19.94
N LEU A 72 14.46 15.23 19.40
CA LEU A 72 14.62 13.89 18.85
C LEU A 72 14.59 13.95 17.32
N HIS A 73 15.59 13.35 16.68
CA HIS A 73 15.64 13.16 15.23
C HIS A 73 15.35 11.70 14.91
N TRP A 74 14.12 11.42 14.48
CA TRP A 74 13.68 10.08 14.14
C TRP A 74 14.15 9.65 12.76
N GLU A 75 14.42 8.36 12.63
CA GLU A 75 14.38 7.71 11.31
C GLU A 75 12.92 7.43 10.90
N THR A 76 12.68 6.85 9.73
CA THR A 76 11.35 6.35 9.34
C THR A 76 10.69 5.48 10.41
N ALA A 77 11.48 4.74 11.20
CA ALA A 77 11.01 3.99 12.34
C ALA A 77 11.01 4.82 13.65
N TYR A 78 9.83 5.27 14.10
CA TYR A 78 9.67 6.18 15.25
C TYR A 78 8.75 5.67 16.36
N GLY A 79 8.71 6.39 17.48
CA GLY A 79 7.75 6.16 18.56
C GLY A 79 6.45 6.93 18.38
N ARG A 80 5.31 6.23 18.37
CA ARG A 80 3.97 6.83 18.38
C ARG A 80 3.61 7.34 19.77
N ASP A 81 3.77 6.48 20.77
CA ASP A 81 3.50 6.84 22.17
C ASP A 81 4.77 6.60 22.98
N TYR A 82 5.28 7.65 23.63
CA TYR A 82 6.52 7.58 24.37
C TYR A 82 6.60 8.67 25.46
N GLU A 83 7.56 8.53 26.36
CA GLU A 83 7.84 9.50 27.42
C GLU A 83 9.32 9.88 27.43
N ILE A 84 9.57 11.13 27.85
CA ILE A 84 10.88 11.58 28.29
C ILE A 84 10.84 11.65 29.81
N GLN A 85 11.76 10.94 30.46
CA GLN A 85 11.90 10.89 31.90
C GLN A 85 13.25 11.49 32.33
N THR A 86 13.27 12.07 33.53
CA THR A 86 14.47 12.62 34.18
C THR A 86 14.68 11.94 35.53
N LEU A 87 15.94 11.77 35.92
CA LEU A 87 16.30 11.17 37.20
C LEU A 87 16.36 12.22 38.31
N CYS A 88 15.57 12.04 39.36
CA CYS A 88 15.58 12.91 40.53
C CYS A 88 16.74 12.59 41.50
N ASP A 89 17.03 13.51 42.42
CA ASP A 89 18.09 13.37 43.42
C ASP A 89 17.91 12.17 44.37
N ASP A 90 16.66 11.71 44.55
CA ASP A 90 16.30 10.52 45.33
C ASP A 90 16.47 9.21 44.54
N GLY A 91 16.93 9.28 43.28
CA GLY A 91 17.13 8.15 42.39
C GLY A 91 15.86 7.64 41.70
N VAL A 92 14.72 8.35 41.82
CA VAL A 92 13.46 7.98 41.19
C VAL A 92 13.33 8.65 39.82
N TRP A 93 12.87 7.90 38.82
CA TRP A 93 12.54 8.44 37.50
C TRP A 93 11.20 9.19 37.55
N GLN A 94 11.18 10.42 37.04
CA GLN A 94 9.96 11.21 36.88
C GLN A 94 9.74 11.55 35.41
N THR A 95 8.50 11.40 34.94
CA THR A 95 8.08 11.85 33.61
C THR A 95 8.25 13.37 33.51
N ALA A 96 9.05 13.80 32.54
CA ALA A 96 9.25 15.19 32.18
C ALA A 96 8.29 15.63 31.08
N SER A 97 8.03 14.75 30.10
CA SER A 97 7.01 14.95 29.08
C SER A 97 6.46 13.61 28.59
N LYS A 98 5.21 13.62 28.12
CA LYS A 98 4.53 12.46 27.55
C LYS A 98 3.98 12.82 26.17
N ILE A 99 4.34 12.02 25.17
CA ILE A 99 3.95 12.20 23.79
C ILE A 99 3.03 11.05 23.40
N GLN A 100 1.93 11.38 22.73
CA GLN A 100 0.98 10.43 22.18
C GLN A 100 0.70 10.78 20.73
N TYR A 101 0.47 9.77 19.89
CA TYR A 101 0.21 9.96 18.45
C TYR A 101 1.34 10.67 17.69
N GLY A 102 2.59 10.50 18.12
CA GLY A 102 3.76 10.98 17.38
C GLY A 102 3.76 10.49 15.94
N ASP A 103 4.35 11.28 15.05
CA ASP A 103 4.37 11.07 13.61
C ASP A 103 5.80 10.89 13.04
N GLY A 104 6.82 10.99 13.89
CA GLY A 104 8.23 10.84 13.53
C GLY A 104 8.86 12.17 13.15
N GLY A 105 9.86 12.16 12.26
CA GLY A 105 10.55 13.38 11.86
C GLY A 105 11.38 13.99 13.00
N VAL A 106 11.11 15.25 13.35
CA VAL A 106 11.83 15.97 14.42
C VAL A 106 10.86 16.42 15.50
N ASP A 107 11.07 15.94 16.71
CA ASP A 107 10.28 16.33 17.88
C ASP A 107 11.07 17.28 18.78
N GLU A 108 10.54 18.47 19.04
CA GLU A 108 11.09 19.41 20.02
C GLU A 108 10.25 19.40 21.31
N ILE A 109 10.80 18.85 22.38
CA ILE A 109 10.06 18.56 23.60
C ILE A 109 10.60 19.46 24.72
N TYR A 110 9.86 20.51 25.05
CA TYR A 110 10.19 21.44 26.14
C TYR A 110 9.46 21.09 27.44
N PHE A 111 10.14 21.30 28.56
CA PHE A 111 9.61 21.18 29.92
C PHE A 111 10.36 22.11 30.88
N GLY A 112 9.83 22.30 32.08
CA GLY A 112 10.38 23.24 33.06
C GLY A 112 11.80 22.87 33.49
N LEU A 113 12.58 23.86 33.91
CA LEU A 113 13.98 23.68 34.28
C LEU A 113 14.17 22.51 35.26
N ARG A 114 14.89 21.48 34.82
CA ARG A 114 15.23 20.31 35.64
C ARG A 114 16.73 20.23 35.85
N LYS A 115 17.12 19.89 37.07
CA LYS A 115 18.48 19.46 37.39
C LYS A 115 18.50 17.95 37.49
N THR A 116 19.24 17.27 36.64
CA THR A 116 19.24 15.80 36.56
C THR A 116 20.63 15.24 36.23
N LYS A 117 20.92 14.01 36.65
CA LYS A 117 22.11 13.26 36.23
C LYS A 117 21.84 12.30 35.07
N ALA A 118 20.59 12.07 34.69
CA ALA A 118 20.25 11.20 33.58
C ALA A 118 18.91 11.55 32.95
N ILE A 119 18.79 11.24 31.65
CA ILE A 119 17.52 11.26 30.93
C ILE A 119 17.20 9.88 30.36
N LYS A 120 15.92 9.62 30.13
CA LYS A 120 15.46 8.37 29.53
C LYS A 120 14.31 8.60 28.57
N PHE A 121 14.50 8.17 27.34
CA PHE A 121 13.42 7.91 26.40
C PHE A 121 12.77 6.56 26.71
N VAL A 122 11.45 6.50 26.80
CA VAL A 122 10.68 5.26 26.98
C VAL A 122 9.60 5.17 25.92
N GLY A 123 9.78 4.29 24.95
CA GLY A 123 8.81 4.03 23.89
C GLY A 123 7.79 2.97 24.30
N TYR A 124 6.51 3.32 24.33
CA TYR A 124 5.40 2.41 24.67
C TYR A 124 4.72 1.82 23.43
N LYS A 125 4.54 2.62 22.39
CA LYS A 125 3.96 2.17 21.11
C LYS A 125 4.80 2.63 19.94
N ARG A 126 5.17 1.73 19.04
CA ARG A 126 5.88 2.05 17.80
C ARG A 126 4.94 2.62 16.75
N GLY A 127 5.46 3.48 15.89
CA GLY A 127 4.74 4.04 14.74
C GLY A 127 4.73 3.15 13.51
N THR A 128 5.60 2.13 13.47
CA THR A 128 5.80 1.19 12.36
C THR A 128 6.02 -0.23 12.90
N ASP A 129 6.14 -1.23 12.00
CA ASP A 129 6.50 -2.61 12.38
C ASP A 129 7.97 -2.76 12.82
N TRP A 130 8.82 -1.80 12.43
CA TRP A 130 10.24 -1.72 12.80
C TRP A 130 10.41 -1.28 14.26
N GLY A 131 11.62 -1.40 14.81
CA GLY A 131 11.96 -0.93 16.16
C GLY A 131 11.87 0.60 16.31
N TYR A 132 12.23 1.13 17.48
CA TYR A 132 12.48 2.57 17.61
C TYR A 132 13.84 2.89 17.02
N SER A 133 13.93 3.90 16.15
CA SER A 133 15.19 4.30 15.56
C SER A 133 15.39 5.82 15.58
N ILE A 134 16.48 6.24 16.19
CA ILE A 134 16.80 7.65 16.44
C ILE A 134 18.16 7.95 15.81
N TRP A 135 18.19 8.90 14.88
CA TRP A 135 19.41 9.47 14.33
C TRP A 135 20.17 10.23 15.43
N GLU A 136 19.51 11.14 16.14
CA GLU A 136 20.16 11.99 17.14
C GLU A 136 19.19 12.42 18.27
N ILE A 137 19.70 12.55 19.49
CA ILE A 137 19.05 13.17 20.65
C ILE A 137 19.87 14.37 21.10
N GLU A 138 19.33 15.56 20.92
CA GLU A 138 19.97 16.79 21.40
C GLU A 138 19.40 17.19 22.77
N ILE A 139 20.28 17.50 23.71
CA ILE A 139 19.89 17.97 25.05
C ILE A 139 19.76 19.49 25.05
N LEU A 140 18.58 20.01 25.41
CA LEU A 140 18.33 21.45 25.46
C LEU A 140 18.70 21.99 26.84
N GLY A 141 19.81 22.72 26.93
CA GLY A 141 20.27 23.39 28.15
C GLY A 141 19.42 24.59 28.55
N LYS A 142 19.64 25.11 29.75
CA LYS A 142 18.92 26.26 30.33
C LYS A 142 18.86 27.51 29.44
N GLU A 143 19.85 27.73 28.59
CA GLU A 143 19.86 28.81 27.60
C GLU A 143 18.71 28.74 26.59
N ASN A 144 18.09 27.57 26.42
CA ASN A 144 16.92 27.34 25.57
C ASN A 144 15.60 27.43 26.35
N GLN A 145 15.58 28.04 27.54
CA GLN A 145 14.39 28.10 28.39
C GLN A 145 13.29 28.96 27.75
N ILE A 146 12.08 28.41 27.66
CA ILE A 146 10.87 29.19 27.38
C ILE A 146 10.50 29.96 28.65
N LEU A 147 10.33 31.28 28.52
CA LEU A 147 9.92 32.15 29.63
C LEU A 147 8.41 32.39 29.58
N ALA A 148 7.76 32.33 30.74
CA ALA A 148 6.36 32.67 30.88
C ALA A 148 6.19 34.00 31.64
N ASN A 149 5.50 34.94 31.01
CA ASN A 149 5.11 36.25 31.54
C ASN A 149 3.58 36.33 31.62
N ALA A 150 3.03 37.24 32.43
CA ALA A 150 1.59 37.46 32.47
C ALA A 150 1.25 38.92 32.79
N SER A 151 0.02 39.33 32.48
CA SER A 151 -0.50 40.65 32.85
C SER A 151 -0.50 40.87 34.37
N SER A 152 -0.83 39.82 35.12
CA SER A 152 -0.87 39.80 36.58
C SER A 152 -0.86 38.36 37.10
N SER A 153 -0.72 38.18 38.42
CA SER A 153 -0.78 36.88 39.07
C SER A 153 -1.43 36.99 40.44
N ALA A 154 -2.32 36.07 40.76
CA ALA A 154 -2.83 35.87 42.10
C ALA A 154 -1.72 35.30 43.01
N PHE A 155 -1.92 35.39 44.33
CA PHE A 155 -0.95 34.88 45.31
C PHE A 155 -0.63 33.39 45.06
N ASN A 156 0.66 33.05 44.99
CA ASN A 156 1.19 31.71 44.67
C ASN A 156 0.76 31.11 43.31
N SER A 157 0.28 31.91 42.35
CA SER A 157 -0.14 31.43 41.02
C SER A 157 0.68 32.08 39.90
N TYR A 158 1.99 31.82 39.89
CA TYR A 158 2.97 32.46 39.01
C TYR A 158 2.90 31.94 37.55
N PRO A 159 3.25 32.76 36.54
CA PRO A 159 3.20 32.34 35.14
C PRO A 159 4.16 31.18 34.84
N GLN A 160 5.29 31.07 35.56
CA GLN A 160 6.26 29.98 35.36
C GLN A 160 5.70 28.60 35.71
N ASN A 161 4.63 28.53 36.50
CA ASN A 161 3.98 27.26 36.85
C ASN A 161 3.46 26.54 35.59
N VAL A 162 3.09 27.27 34.53
CA VAL A 162 2.55 26.66 33.30
C VAL A 162 3.57 25.87 32.49
N LEU A 163 4.84 25.89 32.87
CA LEU A 163 5.90 25.15 32.20
C LEU A 163 6.57 24.14 33.14
N ASP A 164 6.16 24.01 34.41
CA ASP A 164 6.87 23.18 35.38
C ASP A 164 6.55 21.67 35.28
N GLY A 165 5.59 21.31 34.41
CA GLY A 165 5.14 19.94 34.16
C GLY A 165 4.32 19.34 35.31
N LYS A 166 3.84 20.14 36.26
CA LYS A 166 3.02 19.69 37.40
C LYS A 166 1.55 20.06 37.18
N ARG A 167 0.66 19.11 37.47
CA ARG A 167 -0.80 19.33 37.36
C ARG A 167 -1.37 20.04 38.60
N GLU A 168 -0.59 20.12 39.68
CA GLU A 168 -0.99 20.65 40.99
C GLU A 168 -0.70 22.16 41.15
N THR A 169 0.22 22.70 40.35
CA THR A 169 0.53 24.13 40.26
C THR A 169 -0.19 24.75 39.07
N TYR A 170 -0.42 26.05 39.09
CA TYR A 170 -1.07 26.77 37.99
C TYR A 170 -0.78 28.27 38.02
N TRP A 171 -0.95 28.93 36.88
CA TRP A 171 -1.08 30.38 36.77
C TRP A 171 -2.55 30.79 36.85
N LYS A 172 -2.81 31.89 37.56
CA LYS A 172 -4.12 32.53 37.68
C LYS A 172 -3.93 34.05 37.74
N PRO A 173 -4.65 34.85 36.95
CA PRO A 173 -4.52 36.30 36.99
C PRO A 173 -5.15 36.89 38.26
N SER A 174 -4.70 38.07 38.68
CA SER A 174 -5.26 38.76 39.85
C SER A 174 -6.60 39.45 39.57
N SER A 175 -6.91 39.69 38.29
CA SER A 175 -8.18 40.25 37.81
C SER A 175 -8.59 39.57 36.50
N LYS A 176 -9.88 39.63 36.16
CA LYS A 176 -10.43 39.09 34.90
C LYS A 176 -10.26 40.04 33.71
N GLU A 177 -9.95 41.30 33.96
CA GLU A 177 -9.89 42.33 32.91
C GLU A 177 -8.55 42.27 32.18
N ASN A 178 -8.60 42.18 30.84
CA ASN A 178 -7.43 42.19 29.96
C ASN A 178 -6.31 41.23 30.40
N SER A 179 -6.69 40.05 30.93
CA SER A 179 -5.71 39.11 31.46
C SER A 179 -5.02 38.35 30.34
N TYR A 180 -3.70 38.22 30.41
CA TYR A 180 -2.95 37.46 29.41
C TYR A 180 -1.82 36.66 30.05
N LEU A 181 -1.45 35.57 29.37
CA LEU A 181 -0.27 34.75 29.62
C LEU A 181 0.55 34.73 28.33
N GLU A 182 1.82 35.12 28.42
CA GLU A 182 2.76 35.23 27.31
C GLU A 182 3.88 34.22 27.47
N LEU A 183 4.20 33.50 26.41
CA LEU A 183 5.36 32.64 26.27
C LEU A 183 6.37 33.35 25.38
N VAL A 184 7.61 33.46 25.86
CA VAL A 184 8.76 34.00 25.11
C VAL A 184 9.71 32.85 24.83
N PHE A 185 9.92 32.59 23.55
CA PHE A 185 10.78 31.53 23.07
C PHE A 185 12.25 31.99 23.04
N PRO A 186 13.22 31.08 23.26
CA PRO A 186 14.65 31.42 23.31
C PRO A 186 15.20 31.89 21.95
N HIS A 187 14.56 31.49 20.87
CA HIS A 187 14.78 31.92 19.50
C HIS A 187 13.45 31.82 18.76
N LYS A 188 13.44 32.22 17.49
CA LYS A 188 12.29 31.99 16.61
C LYS A 188 12.04 30.48 16.46
N MET A 189 10.89 30.02 16.92
CA MET A 189 10.47 28.62 16.87
C MET A 189 9.33 28.46 15.87
N LEU A 190 9.41 27.39 15.07
CA LEU A 190 8.33 27.01 14.17
C LEU A 190 7.32 26.15 14.94
N ILE A 191 6.21 26.77 15.34
CA ILE A 191 5.18 26.16 16.19
C ILE A 191 3.91 25.85 15.38
N GLY A 192 3.34 24.67 15.58
CA GLY A 192 2.09 24.23 14.94
C GLY A 192 0.90 24.19 15.89
N GLY A 193 1.11 24.39 17.19
CA GLY A 193 0.02 24.39 18.15
C GLY A 193 0.50 24.50 19.59
N ILE A 194 -0.45 24.38 20.50
CA ILE A 194 -0.22 24.23 21.94
C ILE A 194 -1.21 23.26 22.55
N GLN A 195 -0.80 22.51 23.56
CA GLN A 195 -1.72 21.84 24.48
C GLN A 195 -1.87 22.70 25.73
N ILE A 196 -3.09 22.94 26.19
CA ILE A 196 -3.37 23.63 27.46
C ILE A 196 -4.03 22.65 28.41
N ASN A 197 -3.40 22.45 29.57
CA ASN A 197 -3.97 21.76 30.72
C ASN A 197 -4.54 22.78 31.71
N TRP A 198 -5.81 22.62 32.09
CA TRP A 198 -6.52 23.50 33.01
C TRP A 198 -6.53 22.92 34.42
N ALA A 199 -6.37 23.77 35.44
CA ALA A 199 -6.41 23.33 36.84
C ALA A 199 -7.84 23.02 37.35
N GLN A 200 -8.87 23.36 36.56
CA GLN A 200 -10.28 23.14 36.87
C GLN A 200 -11.00 22.57 35.63
N GLN A 201 -12.15 21.91 35.83
CA GLN A 201 -13.07 21.48 34.76
C GLN A 201 -13.82 22.66 34.13
N HIS A 202 -13.07 23.69 33.75
CA HIS A 202 -13.55 24.85 33.04
C HIS A 202 -12.39 25.43 32.23
N SER A 203 -12.62 25.53 30.92
CA SER A 203 -11.66 26.08 29.99
C SER A 203 -12.21 27.40 29.43
N PRO A 204 -11.68 28.57 29.80
CA PRO A 204 -12.22 29.87 29.39
C PRO A 204 -12.05 30.14 27.89
N ALA A 205 -12.83 31.08 27.35
CA ALA A 205 -12.60 31.60 26.01
C ALA A 205 -11.29 32.41 25.98
N CYS A 206 -10.49 32.26 24.92
CA CYS A 206 -9.25 33.02 24.77
C CYS A 206 -8.88 33.26 23.31
N LYS A 207 -8.09 34.32 23.08
CA LYS A 207 -7.40 34.55 21.80
C LYS A 207 -5.98 34.05 21.90
N ILE A 208 -5.48 33.41 20.85
CA ILE A 208 -4.06 33.13 20.69
C ILE A 208 -3.49 34.16 19.73
N GLU A 209 -2.43 34.83 20.15
CA GLU A 209 -1.81 35.92 19.42
C GLU A 209 -0.30 35.74 19.32
N ILE A 210 0.28 36.27 18.26
CA ILE A 210 1.73 36.36 18.04
C ILE A 210 2.11 37.80 17.66
N PRO A 211 3.39 38.20 17.74
CA PRO A 211 3.84 39.48 17.20
C PRO A 211 3.58 39.59 15.69
N ALA A 212 3.17 40.77 15.22
CA ALA A 212 3.14 41.10 13.80
C ALA A 212 4.57 41.33 13.28
N SER A 213 4.83 41.05 12.00
CA SER A 213 6.16 41.08 11.39
C SER A 213 6.86 42.44 11.39
N ASP A 214 6.14 43.54 11.58
CA ASP A 214 6.60 44.88 11.20
C ASP A 214 6.46 45.95 12.31
N ASN A 215 5.85 45.63 13.46
CA ASN A 215 5.69 46.56 14.60
C ASN A 215 5.33 45.78 15.88
N ASN A 216 5.52 46.37 17.06
CA ASN A 216 5.13 45.84 18.39
C ASN A 216 3.60 45.60 18.58
N GLN A 217 2.86 45.28 17.52
CA GLN A 217 1.44 44.96 17.52
C GLN A 217 1.24 43.45 17.58
N TRP A 218 0.20 43.00 18.29
CA TRP A 218 -0.19 41.60 18.38
C TRP A 218 -1.22 41.28 17.29
N GLN A 219 -1.07 40.14 16.62
CA GLN A 219 -2.03 39.61 15.66
C GLN A 219 -2.68 38.34 16.21
N THR A 220 -4.00 38.27 16.14
CA THR A 220 -4.75 37.07 16.53
C THR A 220 -4.66 36.01 15.44
N ILE A 221 -4.16 34.83 15.81
CA ILE A 221 -4.04 33.67 14.93
C ILE A 221 -5.15 32.63 15.19
N MET A 222 -5.76 32.66 16.38
CA MET A 222 -6.85 31.76 16.74
C MET A 222 -7.77 32.39 17.80
N ASN A 223 -9.06 32.09 17.71
CA ASN A 223 -10.06 32.39 18.75
C ASN A 223 -10.61 31.07 19.31
N LYS A 224 -10.31 30.77 20.57
CA LYS A 224 -10.77 29.59 21.31
C LYS A 224 -12.01 29.94 22.14
N ARG A 225 -13.05 29.11 22.07
CA ARG A 225 -14.33 29.30 22.80
C ARG A 225 -14.27 28.62 24.17
N ALA A 226 -15.09 29.06 25.12
CA ALA A 226 -15.18 28.42 26.44
C ALA A 226 -15.67 26.96 26.34
N GLY A 227 -15.19 26.09 27.23
CA GLY A 227 -15.47 24.66 27.27
C GLY A 227 -15.34 24.07 28.68
N VAL A 228 -15.49 22.75 28.79
CA VAL A 228 -15.47 22.01 30.08
C VAL A 228 -14.33 20.97 30.17
N ASN A 229 -13.40 21.00 29.23
CA ASN A 229 -12.29 20.05 29.17
C ASN A 229 -11.18 20.45 30.16
N ASN A 230 -10.53 19.44 30.76
CA ASN A 230 -9.33 19.64 31.59
C ASN A 230 -8.04 19.77 30.79
N SER A 231 -8.07 19.39 29.51
CA SER A 231 -6.93 19.43 28.59
C SER A 231 -7.45 19.64 27.18
N GLU A 232 -6.81 20.51 26.41
CA GLU A 232 -7.22 20.84 25.03
C GLU A 232 -5.99 21.03 24.15
N ASP A 233 -5.98 20.38 22.98
CA ASP A 233 -4.99 20.62 21.93
C ASP A 233 -5.52 21.67 20.94
N LEU A 234 -4.75 22.73 20.73
CA LEU A 234 -5.07 23.87 19.89
C LEU A 234 -4.04 23.97 18.76
N PHE A 235 -4.39 23.43 17.59
CA PHE A 235 -3.53 23.41 16.41
C PHE A 235 -3.81 24.61 15.50
N PHE A 236 -2.77 25.25 14.98
CA PHE A 236 -2.84 26.33 13.99
C PHE A 236 -1.86 26.05 12.84
N PRO A 237 -2.00 26.70 11.66
CA PRO A 237 -0.98 26.57 10.61
C PRO A 237 0.40 26.86 11.18
N ALA A 238 1.45 26.16 10.73
CA ALA A 238 2.79 26.33 11.30
C ALA A 238 3.26 27.78 11.17
N ILE A 239 3.74 28.36 12.28
CA ILE A 239 4.11 29.78 12.36
C ILE A 239 5.47 29.91 13.01
N ASP A 240 6.33 30.70 12.39
CA ASP A 240 7.63 31.06 12.94
C ASP A 240 7.48 32.29 13.84
N THR A 241 7.69 32.12 15.15
CA THR A 241 7.52 33.21 16.13
C THR A 241 8.49 33.10 17.30
N GLU A 242 8.81 34.25 17.89
CA GLU A 242 9.57 34.37 19.15
C GLU A 242 8.67 34.52 20.38
N LYS A 243 7.37 34.81 20.19
CA LYS A 243 6.40 34.96 21.28
C LYS A 243 5.03 34.43 20.91
N LEU A 244 4.30 33.94 21.91
CA LEU A 244 2.89 33.56 21.80
C LEU A 244 2.16 34.05 23.04
N ARG A 245 0.95 34.58 22.88
CA ARG A 245 0.14 35.10 23.99
C ARG A 245 -1.27 34.55 23.97
N LEU A 246 -1.72 34.06 25.12
CA LEU A 246 -3.12 33.72 25.42
C LEU A 246 -3.79 34.92 26.07
N VAL A 247 -4.85 35.45 25.47
CA VAL A 247 -5.61 36.61 25.96
C VAL A 247 -7.00 36.17 26.39
N PHE A 248 -7.33 36.39 27.66
CA PHE A 248 -8.61 36.01 28.27
C PHE A 248 -9.42 37.28 28.54
N ASP A 249 -10.49 37.47 27.76
CA ASP A 249 -11.36 38.64 27.84
C ASP A 249 -12.46 38.40 28.91
N ASN A 250 -12.32 39.04 30.08
CA ASN A 250 -13.31 39.05 31.17
C ASN A 250 -13.60 37.68 31.83
N GLU A 251 -12.74 36.70 31.66
CA GLU A 251 -12.80 35.39 32.33
C GLU A 251 -11.54 35.13 33.18
N ILE A 252 -11.68 34.35 34.26
CA ILE A 252 -10.54 33.97 35.11
C ILE A 252 -10.00 32.63 34.61
N ALA A 253 -8.82 32.67 33.99
CA ALA A 253 -8.10 31.46 33.60
C ALA A 253 -7.31 30.84 34.76
N CYS A 254 -7.28 29.51 34.83
CA CYS A 254 -6.41 28.75 35.72
C CYS A 254 -5.62 27.73 34.88
N VAL A 255 -4.49 28.16 34.32
CA VAL A 255 -3.67 27.34 33.42
C VAL A 255 -2.67 26.54 34.26
N ALA A 256 -2.81 25.22 34.28
CA ALA A 256 -1.91 24.34 35.01
C ALA A 256 -0.60 24.13 34.25
N ASP A 257 -0.69 23.82 32.96
CA ASP A 257 0.47 23.45 32.14
C ASP A 257 0.20 23.77 30.66
N ILE A 258 1.25 24.15 29.93
CA ILE A 258 1.23 24.37 28.48
C ILE A 258 2.37 23.55 27.86
N GLN A 259 2.03 22.74 26.86
CA GLN A 259 3.01 22.07 26.01
C GLN A 259 3.02 22.71 24.63
N ILE A 260 4.20 22.96 24.09
CA ILE A 260 4.38 23.46 22.73
C ILE A 260 4.27 22.30 21.75
N LYS A 261 3.57 22.53 20.65
CA LYS A 261 3.43 21.58 19.54
C LYS A 261 4.26 22.07 18.36
N GLY A 262 5.12 21.19 17.84
CA GLY A 262 6.03 21.52 16.75
C GLY A 262 5.31 21.72 15.42
N ALA A 263 6.07 22.04 14.37
CA ALA A 263 5.55 22.25 13.03
C ALA A 263 4.88 21.01 12.41
N SER A 264 5.35 19.81 12.77
CA SER A 264 4.76 18.52 12.35
C SER A 264 3.34 18.33 12.88
N GLU A 265 3.06 18.86 14.07
CA GLU A 265 1.75 18.81 14.71
C GLU A 265 0.82 19.96 14.30
N ALA A 266 1.17 20.75 13.28
CA ALA A 266 0.38 21.91 12.85
C ALA A 266 -1.03 21.54 12.38
N TRP A 267 -1.92 22.54 12.39
CA TRP A 267 -3.21 22.38 11.76
C TRP A 267 -3.05 22.14 10.26
N THR A 268 -3.67 21.05 9.79
CA THR A 268 -3.82 20.72 8.38
C THR A 268 -5.26 20.29 8.12
N PRO A 269 -5.74 20.32 6.86
CA PRO A 269 -7.01 19.70 6.49
C PRO A 269 -7.15 18.25 6.99
N VAL A 270 -6.07 17.47 6.95
CA VAL A 270 -6.06 16.09 7.46
C VAL A 270 -6.30 16.07 8.97
N ARG A 271 -5.53 16.86 9.73
CA ARG A 271 -5.65 16.96 11.20
C ARG A 271 -7.06 17.34 11.63
N HIS A 272 -7.72 18.21 10.87
CA HIS A 272 -9.12 18.57 11.10
C HIS A 272 -10.05 17.33 11.07
N PHE A 273 -9.92 16.49 10.04
CA PHE A 273 -10.72 15.26 9.96
C PHE A 273 -10.28 14.19 10.95
N GLU A 274 -9.00 14.15 11.37
CA GLU A 274 -8.57 13.27 12.47
C GLU A 274 -9.31 13.62 13.76
N MET A 275 -9.41 14.91 14.10
CA MET A 275 -10.13 15.37 15.30
C MET A 275 -11.62 15.03 15.23
N LEU A 276 -12.26 15.21 14.07
CA LEU A 276 -13.65 14.80 13.86
C LEU A 276 -13.84 13.28 13.98
N ALA A 277 -12.89 12.50 13.46
CA ALA A 277 -12.93 11.04 13.54
C ALA A 277 -12.80 10.52 14.99
N GLN A 278 -12.11 11.25 15.88
CA GLN A 278 -12.05 10.90 17.30
C GLN A 278 -13.39 11.11 18.04
N ARG A 279 -14.18 12.10 17.61
CA ARG A 279 -15.45 12.46 18.26
C ARG A 279 -16.63 11.60 17.82
N LEU A 280 -16.63 11.19 16.54
CA LEU A 280 -17.72 10.40 15.96
C LEU A 280 -17.54 8.90 16.14
N PRO A 281 -18.65 8.12 16.05
CA PRO A 281 -18.59 6.67 16.13
C PRO A 281 -17.60 6.07 15.11
N ASP A 282 -16.93 4.99 15.51
CA ASP A 282 -15.99 4.27 14.66
C ASP A 282 -16.63 3.85 13.34
N GLY A 283 -15.89 3.97 12.25
CA GLY A 283 -16.35 3.63 10.91
C GLY A 283 -17.13 4.74 10.21
N ILE A 284 -17.39 5.90 10.80
CA ILE A 284 -17.94 7.04 10.04
C ILE A 284 -16.87 7.68 9.13
N PHE A 285 -15.60 7.52 9.48
CA PHE A 285 -14.43 7.97 8.73
C PHE A 285 -13.57 6.78 8.29
N PRO A 286 -12.77 6.93 7.22
CA PRO A 286 -11.73 5.96 6.88
C PRO A 286 -10.83 5.64 8.08
N GLY A 287 -10.46 4.37 8.24
CA GLY A 287 -9.66 3.92 9.40
C GLY A 287 -8.30 4.58 9.49
N TRP A 288 -7.75 5.06 8.37
CA TRP A 288 -6.43 5.65 8.32
C TRP A 288 -6.32 6.97 9.11
N LEU A 289 -7.43 7.69 9.34
CA LEU A 289 -7.47 8.84 10.25
C LEU A 289 -7.26 8.44 11.72
N LYS A 290 -7.40 7.16 12.05
CA LYS A 290 -7.05 6.55 13.34
C LYS A 290 -5.82 5.65 13.25
N ARG A 291 -5.10 5.71 12.12
CA ARG A 291 -3.97 4.84 11.78
C ARG A 291 -4.33 3.35 11.78
N GLU A 292 -5.46 3.01 11.20
CA GLU A 292 -5.86 1.63 10.91
C GLU A 292 -5.87 1.42 9.40
N GLN A 293 -5.25 0.34 8.92
CA GLN A 293 -5.33 -0.06 7.50
C GLN A 293 -6.76 -0.49 7.16
N ASN A 294 -7.32 0.09 6.10
CA ASN A 294 -8.53 -0.40 5.44
C ASN A 294 -8.14 -1.16 4.17
N PHE A 295 -8.93 -2.18 3.82
CA PHE A 295 -8.78 -2.89 2.55
C PHE A 295 -9.82 -2.42 1.54
N TRP A 296 -9.45 -2.43 0.26
CA TRP A 296 -10.32 -2.06 -0.86
C TRP A 296 -10.15 -2.99 -2.05
N THR A 297 -11.12 -2.94 -2.96
CA THR A 297 -11.05 -3.53 -4.30
C THR A 297 -11.56 -2.52 -5.34
N VAL A 298 -11.45 -2.89 -6.62
CA VAL A 298 -11.76 -2.01 -7.76
C VAL A 298 -13.01 -2.47 -8.51
N THR A 299 -13.69 -1.51 -9.12
CA THR A 299 -14.62 -1.68 -10.24
C THR A 299 -14.22 -0.72 -11.35
N GLY A 300 -14.26 -1.17 -12.60
CA GLY A 300 -13.82 -0.40 -13.78
C GLY A 300 -14.31 -1.06 -15.07
N LEU A 301 -13.95 -0.49 -16.22
CA LEU A 301 -14.12 -1.11 -17.54
C LEU A 301 -12.74 -1.57 -18.02
N ALA A 302 -12.69 -2.56 -18.93
CA ALA A 302 -11.46 -2.81 -19.67
C ALA A 302 -11.12 -1.59 -20.56
N ASP A 303 -9.84 -1.28 -20.70
CA ASP A 303 -9.31 -0.18 -21.53
C ASP A 303 -9.72 1.25 -21.06
N SER A 304 -10.21 1.39 -19.83
CA SER A 304 -10.44 2.70 -19.20
C SER A 304 -9.19 3.16 -18.44
N PHE A 305 -8.99 4.47 -18.35
CA PHE A 305 -7.94 5.10 -17.52
C PHE A 305 -8.42 5.47 -16.11
N ASN A 306 -9.68 5.13 -15.80
CA ASN A 306 -10.28 5.42 -14.51
C ASN A 306 -10.99 4.19 -13.94
N GLU A 307 -10.81 4.01 -12.64
CA GLU A 307 -11.44 2.96 -11.86
C GLU A 307 -11.99 3.60 -10.58
N SER A 308 -13.04 3.00 -10.03
CA SER A 308 -13.55 3.34 -8.71
C SER A 308 -13.11 2.32 -7.68
N LEU A 309 -12.86 2.77 -6.46
CA LEU A 309 -12.58 1.91 -5.33
C LEU A 309 -13.84 1.71 -4.49
N ILE A 310 -13.97 0.51 -3.93
CA ILE A 310 -14.87 0.24 -2.81
C ILE A 310 -14.07 -0.37 -1.65
N ASP A 311 -14.26 0.17 -0.45
CA ASP A 311 -13.62 -0.38 0.75
C ASP A 311 -14.48 -1.44 1.44
N GLU A 312 -13.91 -2.13 2.42
CA GLU A 312 -14.56 -3.24 3.13
C GLU A 312 -15.83 -2.84 3.91
N TYR A 313 -16.11 -1.54 4.04
CA TYR A 313 -17.29 -0.97 4.68
C TYR A 313 -18.26 -0.32 3.69
N GLY A 314 -17.97 -0.41 2.38
CA GLY A 314 -18.81 0.10 1.31
C GLY A 314 -18.66 1.60 1.05
N ARG A 315 -17.53 2.21 1.43
CA ARG A 315 -17.18 3.56 0.95
C ARG A 315 -16.82 3.51 -0.52
N ILE A 316 -17.11 4.57 -1.25
CA ILE A 316 -16.81 4.67 -2.69
C ILE A 316 -15.88 5.85 -2.94
N GLU A 317 -14.77 5.63 -3.63
CA GLU A 317 -13.88 6.66 -4.19
C GLU A 317 -13.93 6.55 -5.72
N SER A 318 -14.47 7.58 -6.39
CA SER A 318 -14.61 7.58 -7.85
C SER A 318 -13.42 8.24 -8.53
N GLY A 319 -12.59 7.47 -9.24
CA GLY A 319 -11.42 7.98 -9.96
C GLY A 319 -10.22 8.27 -9.06
N LEU A 320 -9.11 8.68 -9.69
CA LEU A 320 -7.84 8.93 -9.03
C LEU A 320 -7.83 10.28 -8.28
N ARG A 321 -7.35 10.29 -7.02
CA ARG A 321 -7.20 11.50 -6.19
C ARG A 321 -8.49 12.28 -6.00
N ASN A 322 -9.60 11.57 -5.79
CA ASN A 322 -10.93 12.19 -5.68
C ASN A 322 -11.52 12.07 -4.27
N PHE A 323 -12.68 12.69 -4.05
CA PHE A 323 -13.46 12.54 -2.83
C PHE A 323 -13.92 11.09 -2.64
N SER A 324 -14.24 10.73 -1.40
CA SER A 324 -14.95 9.49 -1.09
C SER A 324 -16.32 9.76 -0.48
N THR A 325 -17.22 8.79 -0.66
CA THR A 325 -18.52 8.77 0.01
C THR A 325 -18.60 7.67 1.05
N THR A 326 -19.19 8.00 2.20
CA THR A 326 -19.43 7.04 3.28
C THR A 326 -20.93 6.91 3.55
N PRO A 327 -21.49 5.70 3.51
CA PRO A 327 -22.86 5.46 3.94
C PRO A 327 -22.96 5.47 5.47
N ALA A 328 -24.05 6.02 6.02
CA ALA A 328 -24.39 5.91 7.43
C ALA A 328 -25.91 5.76 7.60
N ILE A 329 -26.34 5.22 8.74
CA ILE A 329 -27.76 5.05 9.06
C ILE A 329 -28.03 5.70 10.43
N ILE A 330 -29.13 6.43 10.52
CA ILE A 330 -29.67 6.91 11.79
C ILE A 330 -30.83 6.00 12.19
N ILE A 331 -30.76 5.46 13.40
CA ILE A 331 -31.82 4.66 14.02
C ILE A 331 -32.18 5.32 15.35
N ASN A 332 -33.46 5.56 15.61
CA ASN A 332 -33.95 6.19 16.85
C ASN A 332 -33.24 7.52 17.18
N GLY A 333 -32.94 8.33 16.16
CA GLY A 333 -32.29 9.63 16.32
C GLY A 333 -30.82 9.56 16.76
N LYS A 334 -30.13 8.45 16.47
CA LYS A 334 -28.69 8.32 16.67
C LYS A 334 -28.03 7.76 15.42
N ILE A 335 -26.90 8.33 15.05
CA ILE A 335 -26.02 7.79 14.01
C ILE A 335 -25.44 6.45 14.49
N GLU A 336 -25.74 5.38 13.76
CA GLU A 336 -25.18 4.06 14.00
C GLU A 336 -23.71 4.02 13.57
N SER A 337 -22.87 3.41 14.42
CA SER A 337 -21.50 3.09 14.07
C SER A 337 -21.48 2.01 13.00
N PRO A 338 -20.71 2.12 11.90
CA PRO A 338 -20.50 0.98 11.02
C PRO A 338 -19.90 -0.24 11.74
N LYS A 339 -19.14 -0.07 12.83
CA LYS A 339 -18.71 -1.20 13.67
C LYS A 339 -19.88 -1.91 14.40
N SER A 340 -21.09 -1.35 14.45
CA SER A 340 -22.29 -2.04 14.94
C SER A 340 -22.86 -3.06 13.94
N PHE A 341 -22.38 -3.04 12.70
CA PHE A 341 -22.73 -4.00 11.66
C PHE A 341 -21.68 -5.11 11.57
N MET A 342 -22.15 -6.34 11.37
CA MET A 342 -21.30 -7.41 10.88
C MET A 342 -21.21 -7.28 9.36
N PHE A 343 -20.03 -6.94 8.85
CA PHE A 343 -19.79 -6.78 7.42
C PHE A 343 -19.29 -8.07 6.78
N GLU A 344 -19.81 -8.36 5.59
CA GLU A 344 -19.35 -9.40 4.68
C GLU A 344 -19.10 -8.79 3.31
N GLN A 345 -17.94 -9.09 2.72
CA GLN A 345 -17.59 -8.67 1.36
C GLN A 345 -17.78 -9.84 0.40
N SER A 346 -18.14 -9.52 -0.84
CA SER A 346 -18.30 -10.52 -1.90
C SER A 346 -18.10 -9.91 -3.28
N LEU A 347 -17.84 -10.75 -4.26
CA LEU A 347 -17.92 -10.43 -5.68
C LEU A 347 -19.18 -11.10 -6.26
N LEU A 348 -19.83 -10.46 -7.24
CA LEU A 348 -20.98 -11.06 -7.90
C LEU A 348 -20.58 -12.39 -8.59
N GLN A 349 -21.42 -13.42 -8.42
CA GLN A 349 -21.09 -14.81 -8.78
C GLN A 349 -19.78 -15.34 -8.16
N ARG A 350 -19.28 -14.68 -7.09
CA ARG A 350 -18.02 -14.95 -6.38
C ARG A 350 -16.75 -14.65 -7.18
N TRP A 351 -16.83 -14.03 -8.36
CA TRP A 351 -15.66 -13.77 -9.18
C TRP A 351 -15.70 -12.46 -10.00
N ALA A 352 -16.88 -12.01 -10.44
CA ALA A 352 -16.96 -10.84 -11.32
C ALA A 352 -16.57 -9.58 -10.54
N PRO A 353 -15.86 -8.60 -11.14
CA PRO A 353 -15.39 -7.38 -10.46
C PRO A 353 -16.55 -6.39 -10.24
N ILE A 354 -17.63 -6.90 -9.68
CA ILE A 354 -18.86 -6.23 -9.28
C ILE A 354 -18.97 -6.49 -7.78
N PRO A 355 -18.27 -5.69 -6.97
CA PRO A 355 -18.17 -5.92 -5.54
C PRO A 355 -19.47 -5.56 -4.82
N THR A 356 -19.81 -6.39 -3.83
CA THR A 356 -20.91 -6.16 -2.90
C THR A 356 -20.41 -6.23 -1.46
N VAL A 357 -20.69 -5.19 -0.68
CA VAL A 357 -20.47 -5.15 0.77
C VAL A 357 -21.83 -5.22 1.47
N LYS A 358 -22.00 -6.21 2.36
CA LYS A 358 -23.23 -6.40 3.14
C LYS A 358 -22.96 -6.12 4.60
N GLY A 359 -23.67 -5.18 5.19
CA GLY A 359 -23.68 -4.93 6.61
C GLY A 359 -24.95 -5.48 7.24
N GLN A 360 -24.82 -6.20 8.35
CA GLN A 360 -25.96 -6.68 9.13
C GLN A 360 -25.93 -6.12 10.56
N SER A 361 -26.98 -5.37 10.94
CA SER A 361 -27.24 -4.99 12.33
C SER A 361 -28.44 -5.77 12.91
N HIS A 362 -28.89 -5.42 14.12
CA HIS A 362 -30.06 -6.03 14.73
C HIS A 362 -31.37 -5.70 13.99
N GLN A 363 -31.50 -4.48 13.45
CA GLN A 363 -32.74 -3.98 12.86
C GLN A 363 -32.69 -3.91 11.32
N ILE A 364 -31.54 -3.57 10.75
CA ILE A 364 -31.39 -3.31 9.30
C ILE A 364 -30.28 -4.17 8.72
N ASN A 365 -30.54 -4.72 7.53
CA ASN A 365 -29.50 -5.16 6.61
C ASN A 365 -29.26 -4.08 5.56
N ILE A 366 -28.00 -3.81 5.23
CA ILE A 366 -27.61 -2.99 4.09
C ILE A 366 -26.76 -3.82 3.13
N ALA A 367 -27.00 -3.71 1.84
CA ALA A 367 -26.16 -4.26 0.78
C ALA A 367 -25.79 -3.14 -0.19
N ILE A 368 -24.49 -2.98 -0.43
CA ILE A 368 -23.90 -1.92 -1.26
C ILE A 368 -23.23 -2.62 -2.43
N THR A 369 -23.78 -2.48 -3.63
CA THR A 369 -23.23 -3.11 -4.84
C THR A 369 -22.76 -2.05 -5.81
N ALA A 370 -21.48 -2.07 -6.16
CA ALA A 370 -20.87 -1.15 -7.12
C ALA A 370 -20.59 -1.87 -8.45
N ASN A 371 -20.82 -1.17 -9.56
CA ASN A 371 -20.55 -1.66 -10.91
C ASN A 371 -20.17 -0.48 -11.79
N THR A 372 -19.15 -0.63 -12.63
CA THR A 372 -18.78 0.38 -13.63
C THR A 372 -19.32 -0.04 -14.99
N ILE A 373 -19.96 0.90 -15.69
CA ILE A 373 -20.67 0.68 -16.95
C ILE A 373 -20.25 1.72 -17.99
N GLU A 374 -20.59 1.46 -19.26
CA GLU A 374 -20.41 2.43 -20.34
C GLU A 374 -21.53 3.49 -20.35
N PRO A 375 -21.22 4.77 -20.61
CA PRO A 375 -19.87 5.36 -20.66
C PRO A 375 -19.25 5.40 -19.25
N ASP A 376 -17.93 5.22 -19.13
CA ASP A 376 -17.12 5.10 -17.88
C ASP A 376 -17.72 5.75 -16.61
N THR A 377 -18.67 5.05 -16.00
CA THR A 377 -19.51 5.53 -14.89
C THR A 377 -19.69 4.43 -13.87
N THR A 378 -19.48 4.74 -12.60
CA THR A 378 -19.75 3.82 -11.51
C THR A 378 -21.15 4.05 -10.96
N ILE A 379 -21.98 3.01 -11.01
CA ILE A 379 -23.31 2.98 -10.41
C ILE A 379 -23.28 2.17 -9.12
N VAL A 380 -23.90 2.69 -8.05
CA VAL A 380 -23.88 2.06 -6.73
C VAL A 380 -25.29 1.97 -6.17
N LEU A 381 -25.78 0.73 -5.99
CA LEU A 381 -27.08 0.46 -5.39
C LEU A 381 -26.92 0.15 -3.91
N TYR A 382 -27.56 0.97 -3.08
CA TYR A 382 -27.74 0.77 -1.65
C TYR A 382 -29.11 0.12 -1.43
N SER A 383 -29.13 -1.13 -1.01
CA SER A 383 -30.35 -1.88 -0.69
C SER A 383 -30.45 -2.08 0.81
N MET A 384 -31.53 -1.60 1.42
CA MET A 384 -31.75 -1.65 2.86
C MET A 384 -33.00 -2.48 3.15
N THR A 385 -32.90 -3.43 4.07
CA THR A 385 -34.00 -4.34 4.43
C THR A 385 -34.26 -4.30 5.93
N ASN A 386 -35.52 -4.07 6.32
CA ASN A 386 -35.95 -4.21 7.70
C ASN A 386 -36.01 -5.69 8.10
N ARG A 387 -35.20 -6.08 9.09
CA ARG A 387 -35.12 -7.46 9.57
C ARG A 387 -36.04 -7.75 10.75
N SER A 388 -36.55 -6.69 11.38
CA SER A 388 -37.43 -6.81 12.52
C SER A 388 -38.81 -7.30 12.07
N LYS A 389 -39.62 -7.74 13.05
CA LYS A 389 -41.01 -8.15 12.82
C LYS A 389 -41.98 -6.96 12.87
N GLU A 390 -41.46 -5.77 13.12
CA GLU A 390 -42.23 -4.55 13.31
C GLU A 390 -41.87 -3.54 12.22
N GLU A 391 -42.71 -2.54 12.02
CA GLU A 391 -42.36 -1.41 11.17
C GLU A 391 -41.27 -0.55 11.82
N CYS A 392 -40.45 0.13 11.02
CA CYS A 392 -39.45 1.03 11.55
C CYS A 392 -39.15 2.20 10.62
N ASP A 393 -38.83 3.35 11.23
CA ASP A 393 -38.28 4.50 10.55
C ASP A 393 -36.77 4.57 10.74
N ILE A 394 -36.04 4.77 9.64
CA ILE A 394 -34.61 5.05 9.66
C ILE A 394 -34.30 6.21 8.72
N SER A 395 -33.10 6.78 8.88
CA SER A 395 -32.57 7.71 7.89
C SER A 395 -31.27 7.20 7.31
N PHE A 396 -31.23 7.04 5.99
CA PHE A 396 -30.01 6.71 5.27
C PHE A 396 -29.29 7.98 4.85
N LEU A 397 -28.00 8.03 5.13
CA LEU A 397 -27.12 9.16 4.83
C LEU A 397 -26.04 8.70 3.84
N LEU A 398 -25.69 9.57 2.91
CA LEU A 398 -24.48 9.42 2.11
C LEU A 398 -23.64 10.69 2.21
N ALA A 399 -22.47 10.58 2.85
CA ALA A 399 -21.58 11.69 3.15
C ALA A 399 -20.36 11.70 2.23
N ALA A 400 -20.24 12.71 1.38
CA ALA A 400 -19.07 13.00 0.55
C ALA A 400 -18.08 13.90 1.31
N ARG A 401 -16.81 13.48 1.39
CA ARG A 401 -15.75 14.17 2.13
C ARG A 401 -14.47 14.30 1.29
N PRO A 402 -13.61 15.29 1.58
CA PRO A 402 -12.35 15.51 0.88
C PRO A 402 -11.26 14.51 1.33
N LEU A 403 -11.63 13.23 1.41
CA LEU A 403 -10.83 12.14 1.93
C LEU A 403 -10.88 10.99 0.94
N GLN A 404 -9.75 10.34 0.72
CA GLN A 404 -9.63 9.14 -0.08
C GLN A 404 -9.81 7.88 0.78
N ILE A 405 -10.17 6.78 0.13
CA ILE A 405 -10.07 5.42 0.69
C ILE A 405 -8.59 5.05 0.82
N ASN A 406 -7.80 5.34 -0.22
CA ASN A 406 -6.37 5.09 -0.24
C ASN A 406 -5.66 5.94 0.85
N PRO A 407 -4.90 5.35 1.79
CA PRO A 407 -4.34 6.08 2.93
C PRO A 407 -3.05 6.88 2.61
N PRO A 408 -2.60 7.78 3.50
CA PRO A 408 -1.39 8.58 3.29
C PRO A 408 -0.10 7.78 3.11
N TRP A 409 0.06 6.65 3.81
CA TRP A 409 1.22 5.76 3.66
C TRP A 409 1.16 4.91 2.37
N GLN A 410 0.15 5.12 1.52
CA GLN A 410 0.03 4.60 0.16
C GLN A 410 -0.23 5.75 -0.82
N PHE A 411 0.39 6.91 -0.58
CA PHE A 411 0.32 8.10 -1.43
C PHE A 411 -1.10 8.67 -1.69
N GLY A 412 -2.08 8.30 -0.85
CA GLY A 412 -3.44 8.84 -0.84
C GLY A 412 -3.68 9.84 0.29
N GLY A 413 -4.87 9.80 0.91
CA GLY A 413 -5.24 10.62 2.05
C GLY A 413 -6.21 11.75 1.69
N TYR A 414 -5.71 12.98 1.60
CA TYR A 414 -6.54 14.17 1.41
C TYR A 414 -6.76 14.51 -0.07
N SER A 415 -8.00 14.79 -0.45
CA SER A 415 -8.36 15.29 -1.79
C SER A 415 -9.34 16.46 -1.66
N SER A 416 -8.87 17.68 -1.95
CA SER A 416 -9.60 18.90 -1.61
C SER A 416 -10.95 19.05 -2.35
N ILE A 417 -11.96 19.52 -1.61
CA ILE A 417 -13.22 20.01 -2.15
C ILE A 417 -13.32 21.51 -1.84
N ASN A 418 -13.09 22.33 -2.85
CA ASN A 418 -13.04 23.80 -2.74
C ASN A 418 -14.40 24.45 -3.04
N ASN A 419 -15.25 23.76 -3.82
CA ASN A 419 -16.61 24.21 -4.13
C ASN A 419 -17.57 23.02 -4.06
N ALA A 420 -18.76 23.24 -3.49
CA ALA A 420 -19.87 22.32 -3.62
C ALA A 420 -21.16 23.08 -3.93
N ALA A 421 -22.00 22.52 -4.79
CA ALA A 421 -23.33 23.05 -5.09
C ALA A 421 -24.33 21.92 -5.31
N TRP A 422 -25.60 22.20 -5.06
CA TRP A 422 -26.70 21.27 -5.34
C TRP A 422 -27.50 21.73 -6.55
N GLN A 423 -27.79 20.82 -7.47
CA GLN A 423 -28.62 21.05 -8.65
C GLN A 423 -29.93 20.26 -8.55
N ASP A 424 -31.03 20.99 -8.32
CA ASP A 424 -32.36 20.40 -8.12
C ASP A 424 -32.95 19.76 -9.39
N SER A 425 -32.60 20.24 -10.59
CA SER A 425 -33.25 19.82 -11.84
C SER A 425 -33.11 18.33 -12.14
N ASP A 426 -32.06 17.70 -11.63
CA ASP A 426 -31.70 16.31 -11.92
C ASP A 426 -31.10 15.58 -10.70
N ASN A 427 -31.27 16.13 -9.48
CA ASN A 427 -30.75 15.58 -8.22
C ASN A 427 -29.23 15.36 -8.23
N THR A 428 -28.46 16.36 -8.67
CA THR A 428 -27.01 16.22 -8.83
C THR A 428 -26.24 17.07 -7.81
N LEU A 429 -25.31 16.43 -7.11
CA LEU A 429 -24.27 17.10 -6.33
C LEU A 429 -23.11 17.47 -7.25
N ILE A 430 -22.75 18.76 -7.25
CA ILE A 430 -21.61 19.31 -7.98
C ILE A 430 -20.47 19.53 -6.99
N LEU A 431 -19.31 18.94 -7.23
CA LEU A 431 -18.10 19.15 -6.43
C LEU A 431 -16.97 19.65 -7.33
N ASN A 432 -16.22 20.65 -6.87
CA ASN A 432 -15.15 21.29 -7.66
C ASN A 432 -15.58 21.67 -9.08
N GLN A 433 -16.81 22.20 -9.19
CA GLN A 433 -17.43 22.65 -10.46
C GLN A 433 -17.71 21.53 -11.47
N ARG A 434 -17.69 20.27 -11.03
CA ARG A 434 -17.98 19.10 -11.87
C ARG A 434 -19.16 18.30 -11.31
N PRO A 435 -20.03 17.73 -12.16
CA PRO A 435 -21.02 16.75 -11.73
C PRO A 435 -20.34 15.59 -11.01
N ALA A 436 -20.64 15.40 -9.73
CA ALA A 436 -19.92 14.47 -8.87
C ALA A 436 -20.76 13.24 -8.51
N ILE A 437 -22.03 13.44 -8.16
CA ILE A 437 -22.94 12.34 -7.83
C ILE A 437 -24.36 12.71 -8.25
N ARG A 438 -25.03 11.81 -8.98
CA ARG A 438 -26.48 11.91 -9.22
C ARG A 438 -27.25 10.85 -8.44
N PHE A 439 -28.41 11.24 -7.92
CA PHE A 439 -29.16 10.44 -6.95
C PHE A 439 -30.56 10.04 -7.43
N TYR A 440 -30.95 8.78 -7.15
CA TYR A 440 -32.30 8.26 -7.34
C TYR A 440 -32.75 7.41 -6.13
N PRO A 441 -33.96 7.59 -5.59
CA PRO A 441 -34.88 8.70 -5.87
C PRO A 441 -34.30 10.05 -5.38
N THR A 442 -35.06 11.14 -5.54
CA THR A 442 -34.71 12.45 -4.98
C THR A 442 -34.51 12.34 -3.46
N PRO A 443 -33.40 12.85 -2.89
CA PRO A 443 -33.17 12.89 -1.46
C PRO A 443 -34.26 13.65 -0.68
N SER A 444 -34.49 13.25 0.57
CA SER A 444 -35.36 13.97 1.50
C SER A 444 -34.75 15.28 1.99
N PHE A 445 -33.41 15.35 2.06
CA PHE A 445 -32.67 16.55 2.44
C PHE A 445 -31.24 16.50 1.87
N VAL A 446 -30.66 17.67 1.59
CA VAL A 446 -29.28 17.83 1.11
C VAL A 446 -28.57 18.84 2.01
N SER A 447 -27.33 18.52 2.40
CA SER A 447 -26.49 19.42 3.18
C SER A 447 -25.18 19.69 2.46
N LEU A 448 -24.80 20.97 2.39
CA LEU A 448 -23.47 21.42 1.99
C LEU A 448 -22.89 22.18 3.17
N TYR A 449 -21.69 21.79 3.61
CA TYR A 449 -21.09 22.34 4.82
C TYR A 449 -19.65 22.76 4.58
N SER A 450 -19.37 24.04 4.79
CA SER A 450 -18.02 24.59 4.77
C SER A 450 -17.43 24.44 6.17
N GLN A 451 -16.64 23.38 6.36
CA GLN A 451 -15.98 23.10 7.63
C GLN A 451 -15.18 24.33 8.10
N LYS A 452 -15.22 24.59 9.41
CA LYS A 452 -14.52 25.73 10.02
C LYS A 452 -13.30 25.21 10.79
N PRO A 453 -12.07 25.67 10.48
CA PRO A 453 -10.87 25.27 11.21
C PRO A 453 -11.00 25.52 12.72
N ASN A 454 -10.61 24.55 13.56
CA ASN A 454 -10.38 24.73 15.00
C ASN A 454 -11.58 25.14 15.88
N PHE A 455 -12.80 25.00 15.38
CA PHE A 455 -14.02 25.07 16.19
C PHE A 455 -14.54 23.66 16.47
N GLU A 456 -15.51 23.51 17.38
CA GLU A 456 -16.40 22.33 17.41
C GLU A 456 -17.21 22.32 16.11
N SER A 457 -16.54 22.01 14.99
CA SER A 457 -17.17 21.87 13.70
C SER A 457 -18.01 20.60 13.75
N MET A 458 -19.20 20.70 13.19
CA MET A 458 -20.02 19.54 12.95
C MET A 458 -19.42 18.76 11.80
N ASP A 459 -19.48 17.45 11.86
CA ASP A 459 -19.30 16.67 10.64
C ASP A 459 -20.59 16.70 9.80
N ILE A 460 -20.45 16.45 8.49
CA ILE A 460 -21.58 16.39 7.56
C ILE A 460 -22.67 15.40 7.99
N VAL A 461 -22.35 14.29 8.66
CA VAL A 461 -23.40 13.37 9.15
C VAL A 461 -24.25 14.00 10.26
N GLU A 462 -23.66 14.85 11.09
CA GLU A 462 -24.40 15.60 12.11
C GLU A 462 -25.22 16.73 11.49
N CYS A 463 -24.73 17.36 10.42
CA CYS A 463 -25.50 18.32 9.64
C CYS A 463 -26.73 17.66 9.02
N LEU A 464 -26.59 16.44 8.47
CA LEU A 464 -27.69 15.67 7.93
C LEU A 464 -28.65 15.14 9.02
N GLU A 465 -28.15 14.79 10.19
CA GLU A 465 -28.96 14.43 11.36
C GLU A 465 -29.84 15.61 11.79
N ASN A 466 -29.23 16.79 11.94
CA ASN A 466 -29.89 18.02 12.39
C ASN A 466 -30.62 18.78 11.28
N LYS A 467 -30.54 18.30 10.03
CA LYS A 467 -31.10 18.95 8.83
C LYS A 467 -30.63 20.40 8.68
N THR A 468 -29.34 20.64 8.87
CA THR A 468 -28.67 21.95 8.69
C THR A 468 -27.83 21.97 7.41
N THR A 469 -27.69 23.16 6.80
CA THR A 469 -26.86 23.40 5.61
C THR A 469 -26.37 24.85 5.62
N ASP A 470 -25.19 25.12 5.07
CA ASP A 470 -24.67 26.48 4.90
C ASP A 470 -25.25 27.19 3.66
N GLY A 471 -25.96 26.45 2.81
CA GLY A 471 -26.65 26.98 1.62
C GLY A 471 -26.77 25.95 0.50
N ASN A 472 -27.17 26.42 -0.69
CA ASN A 472 -27.25 25.61 -1.92
C ASN A 472 -25.94 25.61 -2.74
N SER A 473 -24.99 26.47 -2.35
CA SER A 473 -23.63 26.53 -2.88
C SER A 473 -22.70 27.06 -1.80
N VAL A 474 -21.54 26.44 -1.66
CA VAL A 474 -20.53 26.78 -0.64
C VAL A 474 -19.12 26.74 -1.25
N SER A 475 -18.24 27.57 -0.71
CA SER A 475 -16.82 27.59 -1.04
C SER A 475 -15.97 27.53 0.23
N SER A 476 -14.78 26.93 0.10
CA SER A 476 -13.77 26.89 1.15
C SER A 476 -12.40 27.06 0.51
N PRO A 477 -11.59 28.04 0.96
CA PRO A 477 -10.23 28.22 0.46
C PRO A 477 -9.28 27.09 0.91
N ASP A 478 -9.60 26.41 2.01
CA ASP A 478 -8.77 25.34 2.58
C ASP A 478 -9.10 23.96 1.99
N GLY A 479 -10.15 23.86 1.16
CA GLY A 479 -10.56 22.62 0.49
C GLY A 479 -11.30 21.62 1.37
N ILE A 480 -11.83 22.06 2.52
CA ILE A 480 -12.42 21.19 3.54
C ILE A 480 -13.95 21.09 3.47
N ILE A 481 -14.57 21.34 2.32
CA ILE A 481 -16.04 21.19 2.21
C ILE A 481 -16.41 19.71 2.33
N SER A 482 -17.47 19.44 3.08
CA SER A 482 -18.18 18.17 3.04
C SER A 482 -19.61 18.39 2.54
N ALA A 483 -20.17 17.41 1.86
CA ALA A 483 -21.52 17.46 1.32
C ALA A 483 -22.19 16.11 1.48
N GLY A 484 -23.53 16.07 1.48
CA GLY A 484 -24.20 14.79 1.57
C GLY A 484 -25.70 14.89 1.42
N VAL A 485 -26.31 13.72 1.34
CA VAL A 485 -27.76 13.57 1.16
C VAL A 485 -28.34 12.68 2.25
N ARG A 486 -29.61 12.92 2.56
CA ARG A 486 -30.40 12.16 3.52
C ARG A 486 -31.67 11.63 2.87
N TYR A 487 -32.02 10.40 3.19
CA TYR A 487 -33.28 9.76 2.88
C TYR A 487 -33.99 9.36 4.16
N ASP A 488 -35.19 9.89 4.40
CA ASP A 488 -36.07 9.44 5.49
C ASP A 488 -36.94 8.29 4.98
N LEU A 489 -36.77 7.10 5.56
CA LEU A 489 -37.32 5.85 5.04
C LEU A 489 -38.16 5.12 6.09
N HIS A 490 -39.42 4.89 5.77
CA HIS A 490 -40.35 4.09 6.57
C HIS A 490 -40.46 2.67 6.01
N PHE A 491 -40.18 1.65 6.81
CA PHE A 491 -40.18 0.25 6.40
C PHE A 491 -41.27 -0.56 7.10
N ALA A 492 -42.05 -1.32 6.34
CA ALA A 492 -42.79 -2.46 6.88
C ALA A 492 -41.83 -3.60 7.28
N ALA A 493 -42.30 -4.54 8.11
CA ALA A 493 -41.54 -5.72 8.49
C ALA A 493 -41.11 -6.53 7.25
N GLY A 494 -39.81 -6.78 7.09
CA GLY A 494 -39.25 -7.48 5.94
C GLY A 494 -39.15 -6.65 4.65
N GLU A 495 -39.62 -5.40 4.63
CA GLU A 495 -39.57 -4.55 3.43
C GLU A 495 -38.13 -4.19 3.07
N THR A 496 -37.87 -4.10 1.76
CA THR A 496 -36.61 -3.59 1.21
C THR A 496 -36.86 -2.32 0.42
N LYS A 497 -36.00 -1.31 0.61
CA LYS A 497 -35.96 -0.08 -0.18
C LYS A 497 -34.56 0.16 -0.71
N THR A 498 -34.47 0.88 -1.82
CA THR A 498 -33.20 1.14 -2.49
C THR A 498 -32.93 2.63 -2.72
N VAL A 499 -31.65 2.95 -2.80
CA VAL A 499 -31.12 4.23 -3.28
C VAL A 499 -30.02 3.91 -4.28
N LEU A 500 -30.02 4.60 -5.42
CA LEU A 500 -29.00 4.52 -6.45
C LEU A 500 -28.21 5.83 -6.49
N ALA A 501 -26.90 5.72 -6.43
CA ALA A 501 -25.97 6.82 -6.68
C ALA A 501 -25.15 6.54 -7.94
N ILE A 502 -24.98 7.57 -8.78
CA ILE A 502 -24.25 7.52 -10.04
C ILE A 502 -23.03 8.45 -9.95
N TYR A 503 -21.85 7.88 -10.13
CA TYR A 503 -20.55 8.55 -10.05
C TYR A 503 -19.91 8.56 -11.44
N PRO A 504 -19.88 9.69 -12.16
CA PRO A 504 -19.13 9.78 -13.40
C PRO A 504 -17.62 9.69 -13.10
N ASN A 505 -16.89 8.83 -13.80
CA ASN A 505 -15.43 8.76 -13.64
C ASN A 505 -14.71 9.81 -14.52
N SER A 506 -15.44 10.43 -15.46
CA SER A 506 -14.96 11.55 -16.30
C SER A 506 -16.05 12.61 -16.51
N ASP A 507 -15.67 13.85 -16.83
CA ASP A 507 -16.61 14.98 -16.98
C ASP A 507 -17.73 14.71 -18.02
N SER A 508 -17.46 13.87 -19.02
CA SER A 508 -18.42 13.51 -20.08
C SER A 508 -19.21 12.22 -19.82
N SER A 509 -18.99 11.54 -18.69
CA SER A 509 -19.60 10.22 -18.42
C SER A 509 -20.93 10.28 -17.68
N MET A 510 -21.39 11.44 -17.21
CA MET A 510 -22.64 11.51 -16.45
C MET A 510 -23.86 11.01 -17.25
N ILE A 511 -24.61 10.05 -16.68
CA ILE A 511 -25.80 9.45 -17.29
C ILE A 511 -27.10 9.81 -16.57
N SER A 512 -28.21 9.86 -17.33
CA SER A 512 -29.56 10.04 -16.81
C SER A 512 -30.38 8.75 -16.99
N ILE A 513 -31.25 8.45 -16.02
CA ILE A 513 -32.14 7.29 -16.09
C ILE A 513 -33.57 7.78 -16.38
N SER A 514 -34.18 7.23 -17.42
CA SER A 514 -35.62 7.36 -17.67
C SER A 514 -36.32 6.10 -17.16
N GLY A 515 -37.30 6.25 -16.27
CA GLY A 515 -38.07 5.12 -15.73
C GLY A 515 -37.55 4.57 -14.40
N ASN A 516 -37.74 3.27 -14.17
CA ASN A 516 -37.43 2.62 -12.89
C ASN A 516 -35.91 2.35 -12.76
N TYR A 517 -35.27 2.98 -11.78
CA TYR A 517 -33.82 2.90 -11.58
C TYR A 517 -33.36 1.53 -11.05
N GLU A 518 -34.22 0.76 -10.37
CA GLU A 518 -33.91 -0.60 -9.91
C GLU A 518 -33.87 -1.57 -11.10
N GLU A 519 -34.82 -1.43 -12.03
CA GLU A 519 -34.84 -2.21 -13.27
C GLU A 519 -33.64 -1.87 -14.15
N PHE A 520 -33.30 -0.58 -14.29
CA PHE A 520 -32.07 -0.13 -14.94
C PHE A 520 -30.83 -0.81 -14.33
N PHE A 521 -30.65 -0.74 -13.00
CA PHE A 521 -29.50 -1.34 -12.33
C PHE A 521 -29.42 -2.84 -12.59
N LYS A 522 -30.55 -3.55 -12.50
CA LYS A 522 -30.61 -4.99 -12.78
C LYS A 522 -30.21 -5.34 -14.21
N ILE A 523 -30.65 -4.55 -15.20
CA ILE A 523 -30.28 -4.73 -16.61
C ILE A 523 -28.77 -4.54 -16.78
N GLU A 524 -28.22 -3.46 -16.23
CA GLU A 524 -26.80 -3.16 -16.36
C GLU A 524 -25.91 -4.19 -15.67
N ILE A 525 -26.32 -4.72 -14.51
CA ILE A 525 -25.61 -5.82 -13.85
C ILE A 525 -25.56 -7.08 -14.73
N ASN A 526 -26.65 -7.43 -15.41
CA ASN A 526 -26.65 -8.59 -16.31
C ASN A 526 -25.75 -8.35 -17.53
N LYS A 527 -25.78 -7.15 -18.12
CA LYS A 527 -24.87 -6.76 -19.20
C LYS A 527 -23.41 -6.84 -18.77
N SER A 528 -23.06 -6.30 -17.60
CA SER A 528 -21.69 -6.36 -17.07
C SER A 528 -21.25 -7.80 -16.82
N LEU A 529 -22.12 -8.68 -16.32
CA LEU A 529 -21.79 -10.11 -16.17
C LEU A 529 -21.50 -10.80 -17.51
N GLU A 530 -22.28 -10.52 -18.55
CA GLU A 530 -22.04 -11.05 -19.90
C GLU A 530 -20.76 -10.47 -20.50
N TYR A 531 -20.52 -9.17 -20.31
CA TYR A 531 -19.30 -8.48 -20.70
C TYR A 531 -18.05 -9.13 -20.10
N TRP A 532 -18.03 -9.33 -18.77
CA TRP A 532 -16.88 -9.95 -18.09
C TRP A 532 -16.70 -11.42 -18.46
N LYS A 533 -17.78 -12.19 -18.66
CA LYS A 533 -17.69 -13.58 -19.13
C LYS A 533 -17.06 -13.67 -20.51
N ARG A 534 -17.42 -12.75 -21.41
CA ARG A 534 -16.86 -12.69 -22.75
C ARG A 534 -15.37 -12.33 -22.72
N LEU A 535 -14.99 -11.32 -21.93
CA LEU A 535 -13.60 -10.83 -21.89
C LEU A 535 -12.64 -11.80 -21.19
N THR A 536 -13.07 -12.47 -20.13
CA THR A 536 -12.20 -13.38 -19.35
C THR A 536 -12.01 -14.77 -19.97
N GLY A 537 -12.45 -14.95 -21.23
CA GLY A 537 -12.23 -16.16 -22.02
C GLY A 537 -13.28 -17.27 -21.85
N ASP A 538 -13.38 -18.13 -22.87
CA ASP A 538 -14.29 -19.28 -22.90
C ASP A 538 -13.57 -20.57 -22.47
N TRP A 539 -13.15 -20.61 -21.22
CA TRP A 539 -12.53 -21.79 -20.60
C TRP A 539 -13.40 -22.31 -19.45
N ASP A 540 -13.30 -23.62 -19.18
CA ASP A 540 -13.99 -24.27 -18.06
C ASP A 540 -13.03 -25.18 -17.28
N ILE A 541 -12.91 -24.90 -15.99
CA ILE A 541 -12.19 -25.73 -15.03
C ILE A 541 -13.20 -26.21 -14.01
N ASN A 542 -13.42 -27.52 -13.96
CA ASN A 542 -14.30 -28.17 -13.00
C ASN A 542 -13.48 -28.98 -12.00
N ILE A 543 -13.13 -28.33 -10.89
CA ILE A 543 -12.46 -28.93 -9.72
C ILE A 543 -13.33 -28.76 -8.46
N PRO A 544 -13.13 -29.62 -7.42
CA PRO A 544 -13.87 -29.50 -6.16
C PRO A 544 -13.69 -28.15 -5.46
N ASP A 545 -12.48 -27.58 -5.49
CA ASP A 545 -12.22 -26.25 -4.92
C ASP A 545 -12.56 -25.14 -5.92
N ARG A 546 -13.79 -24.63 -5.83
CA ARG A 546 -14.26 -23.54 -6.69
C ARG A 546 -13.61 -22.20 -6.39
N LYS A 547 -12.98 -22.00 -5.22
CA LYS A 547 -12.34 -20.74 -4.86
C LYS A 547 -11.15 -20.47 -5.78
N LEU A 548 -10.35 -21.49 -6.10
CA LEU A 548 -9.23 -21.36 -7.02
C LEU A 548 -9.68 -20.92 -8.42
N VAL A 549 -10.81 -21.46 -8.91
CA VAL A 549 -11.36 -21.07 -10.22
C VAL A 549 -11.87 -19.63 -10.22
N ASN A 550 -12.49 -19.21 -9.12
CA ASN A 550 -12.94 -17.83 -8.95
C ASN A 550 -11.75 -16.86 -8.88
N ILE A 551 -10.67 -17.25 -8.19
CA ILE A 551 -9.42 -16.48 -8.10
C ILE A 551 -8.82 -16.23 -9.48
N ILE A 552 -8.70 -17.27 -10.31
CA ILE A 552 -8.22 -17.11 -11.68
C ILE A 552 -9.08 -16.06 -12.41
N ARG A 553 -10.40 -16.25 -12.41
CA ARG A 553 -11.30 -15.41 -13.21
C ARG A 553 -11.37 -13.96 -12.70
N SER A 554 -11.32 -13.74 -11.38
CA SER A 554 -11.24 -12.40 -10.80
C SER A 554 -9.94 -11.69 -11.19
N ASN A 555 -8.79 -12.36 -11.09
CA ASN A 555 -7.50 -11.74 -11.42
C ASN A 555 -7.36 -11.45 -12.92
N LEU A 556 -7.95 -12.27 -13.81
CA LEU A 556 -8.04 -11.92 -15.24
C LEU A 556 -8.86 -10.64 -15.47
N ALA A 557 -9.93 -10.44 -14.72
CA ALA A 557 -10.73 -9.22 -14.81
C ALA A 557 -9.99 -8.00 -14.21
N TYR A 558 -9.28 -8.18 -13.09
CA TYR A 558 -8.45 -7.12 -12.49
C TYR A 558 -7.29 -6.70 -13.38
N LEU A 559 -6.65 -7.63 -14.08
CA LEU A 559 -5.63 -7.34 -15.09
C LEU A 559 -6.17 -6.45 -16.21
N LEU A 560 -7.41 -6.68 -16.65
CA LEU A 560 -8.08 -5.83 -17.64
C LEU A 560 -8.46 -4.44 -17.09
N ILE A 561 -8.89 -4.37 -15.82
CA ILE A 561 -9.29 -3.11 -15.18
C ILE A 561 -8.08 -2.19 -14.99
N ASN A 562 -6.93 -2.73 -14.58
CA ASN A 562 -5.71 -1.95 -14.37
C ASN A 562 -4.85 -1.81 -15.65
N ALA A 563 -5.39 -2.17 -16.83
CA ALA A 563 -4.68 -1.97 -18.09
C ALA A 563 -5.02 -0.59 -18.67
N ASP A 564 -3.98 0.22 -18.90
CA ASP A 564 -4.08 1.52 -19.56
C ASP A 564 -3.89 1.32 -21.06
N GLY A 565 -4.98 0.99 -21.75
CA GLY A 565 -4.94 0.55 -23.14
C GLY A 565 -4.10 -0.73 -23.28
N PRO A 566 -3.05 -0.77 -24.14
CA PRO A 566 -2.21 -1.96 -24.27
C PRO A 566 -1.22 -2.14 -23.12
N ALA A 567 -1.04 -1.17 -22.21
CA ALA A 567 -0.04 -1.20 -21.15
C ALA A 567 -0.62 -1.82 -19.87
N THR A 568 0.12 -2.75 -19.24
CA THR A 568 -0.25 -3.33 -17.94
C THR A 568 0.25 -2.46 -16.80
N GLN A 569 -0.52 -2.31 -15.73
CA GLN A 569 -0.06 -1.72 -14.48
C GLN A 569 -0.30 -2.66 -13.30
N PRO A 570 0.61 -2.68 -12.30
CA PRO A 570 0.41 -3.44 -11.07
C PRO A 570 -0.83 -3.03 -10.27
N GLY A 571 -1.25 -1.77 -10.34
CA GLY A 571 -2.31 -1.23 -9.51
C GLY A 571 -2.87 0.10 -10.03
N SER A 572 -4.01 0.53 -9.49
CA SER A 572 -4.77 1.69 -9.97
C SER A 572 -4.50 3.01 -9.24
N ARG A 573 -3.72 3.03 -8.16
CA ARG A 573 -3.48 4.22 -7.32
C ARG A 573 -2.01 4.52 -7.10
N ASN A 574 -1.23 3.50 -6.81
CA ASN A 574 0.19 3.58 -6.49
C ASN A 574 1.07 3.43 -7.74
N TYR A 575 0.51 2.95 -8.84
CA TYR A 575 1.24 2.63 -10.06
C TYR A 575 0.70 3.42 -11.26
N ASN A 576 1.62 3.98 -12.05
CA ASN A 576 1.32 4.67 -13.31
C ASN A 576 2.29 4.25 -14.44
N HIS A 577 2.94 3.09 -14.27
CA HIS A 577 3.94 2.57 -15.19
C HIS A 577 3.68 1.10 -15.50
N SER A 578 4.15 0.69 -16.68
CA SER A 578 4.27 -0.70 -17.10
C SER A 578 5.74 -1.11 -17.01
N TRP A 579 6.02 -2.16 -16.25
CA TRP A 579 7.28 -2.90 -16.31
C TRP A 579 7.15 -4.03 -17.33
N ILE A 580 8.22 -4.29 -18.09
CA ILE A 580 8.23 -5.42 -19.04
C ILE A 580 8.20 -6.77 -18.32
N ARG A 581 8.83 -6.87 -17.15
CA ARG A 581 8.75 -8.00 -16.24
C ARG A 581 7.32 -8.40 -15.94
N ASP A 582 6.58 -7.47 -15.37
CA ASP A 582 5.20 -7.63 -14.97
C ASP A 582 4.31 -7.90 -16.18
N GLY A 583 4.52 -7.15 -17.26
CA GLY A 583 3.72 -7.22 -18.47
C GLY A 583 3.91 -8.50 -19.27
N ALA A 584 5.13 -9.04 -19.36
CA ALA A 584 5.38 -10.31 -20.04
C ALA A 584 4.71 -11.48 -19.32
N ILE A 585 4.78 -11.50 -17.98
CA ILE A 585 4.09 -12.51 -17.15
C ILE A 585 2.57 -12.37 -17.23
N SER A 586 2.07 -11.13 -17.15
CA SER A 586 0.64 -10.82 -17.24
C SER A 586 0.03 -11.17 -18.59
N ALA A 587 0.67 -10.73 -19.69
CA ALA A 587 0.25 -11.04 -21.05
C ALA A 587 0.22 -12.55 -21.29
N THR A 588 1.25 -13.27 -20.81
CA THR A 588 1.32 -14.72 -20.93
C THR A 588 0.20 -15.42 -20.14
N ALA A 589 -0.06 -14.99 -18.90
CA ALA A 589 -1.18 -15.51 -18.11
C ALA A 589 -2.51 -15.30 -18.83
N MET A 590 -2.76 -14.11 -19.38
CA MET A 590 -4.00 -13.80 -20.10
C MET A 590 -4.16 -14.61 -21.38
N MET A 591 -3.10 -14.74 -22.20
CA MET A 591 -3.13 -15.57 -23.41
C MET A 591 -3.43 -17.04 -23.10
N ARG A 592 -2.89 -17.59 -22.00
CA ARG A 592 -3.13 -18.98 -21.56
C ARG A 592 -4.59 -19.26 -21.19
N PHE A 593 -5.39 -18.22 -20.94
CA PHE A 593 -6.83 -18.28 -20.73
C PHE A 593 -7.65 -17.76 -21.93
N GLY A 594 -7.04 -17.71 -23.11
CA GLY A 594 -7.73 -17.42 -24.38
C GLY A 594 -7.81 -15.94 -24.75
N MET A 595 -7.19 -15.05 -23.98
CA MET A 595 -7.19 -13.60 -24.24
C MET A 595 -6.03 -13.21 -25.18
N ILE A 596 -6.01 -13.80 -26.36
CA ILE A 596 -4.87 -13.76 -27.30
C ILE A 596 -4.57 -12.34 -27.79
N ASP A 597 -5.62 -11.56 -28.08
CA ASP A 597 -5.46 -10.20 -28.59
C ASP A 597 -4.81 -9.27 -27.56
N PHE A 598 -5.00 -9.52 -26.26
CA PHE A 598 -4.32 -8.76 -25.22
C PHE A 598 -2.79 -8.87 -25.34
N GLY A 599 -2.27 -10.11 -25.41
CA GLY A 599 -0.82 -10.34 -25.54
C GLY A 599 -0.24 -9.83 -26.85
N LYS A 600 -1.00 -9.94 -27.96
CA LYS A 600 -0.61 -9.36 -29.25
C LYS A 600 -0.51 -7.84 -29.19
N ASN A 601 -1.50 -7.17 -28.61
CA ASN A 601 -1.54 -5.72 -28.48
C ASN A 601 -0.41 -5.22 -27.58
N TYR A 602 -0.16 -5.90 -26.44
CA TYR A 602 0.95 -5.59 -25.55
C TYR A 602 2.30 -5.72 -26.26
N LEU A 603 2.56 -6.84 -26.95
CA LEU A 603 3.80 -7.04 -27.71
C LEU A 603 3.97 -6.00 -28.82
N GLN A 604 2.92 -5.74 -29.61
CA GLN A 604 2.98 -4.77 -30.70
C GLN A 604 3.30 -3.36 -30.20
N TRP A 605 2.68 -2.95 -29.09
CA TRP A 605 2.95 -1.66 -28.45
C TRP A 605 4.40 -1.62 -27.93
N PHE A 606 4.82 -2.64 -27.19
CA PHE A 606 6.12 -2.66 -26.53
C PHE A 606 7.29 -2.74 -27.52
N THR A 607 7.19 -3.53 -28.59
CA THR A 607 8.23 -3.64 -29.62
C THR A 607 8.58 -2.27 -30.25
N GLN A 608 7.62 -1.33 -30.31
CA GLN A 608 7.86 0.01 -30.85
C GLN A 608 8.72 0.88 -29.94
N LEU A 609 8.85 0.52 -28.66
CA LEU A 609 9.61 1.27 -27.66
C LEU A 609 11.09 0.86 -27.60
N ILE A 610 11.44 -0.28 -28.20
CA ILE A 610 12.82 -0.78 -28.23
C ILE A 610 13.68 0.12 -29.12
N LYS A 611 14.82 0.56 -28.57
CA LYS A 611 15.74 1.47 -29.27
C LYS A 611 16.43 0.81 -30.44
N ASP A 612 16.95 1.61 -31.37
CA ASP A 612 17.65 1.12 -32.57
C ASP A 612 18.96 0.39 -32.26
N ASP A 613 19.59 0.69 -31.13
CA ASP A 613 20.78 -0.01 -30.63
C ASP A 613 20.45 -1.35 -29.95
N GLY A 614 19.16 -1.69 -29.79
CA GLY A 614 18.69 -2.90 -29.13
C GLY A 614 18.41 -2.74 -27.65
N PHE A 615 18.61 -1.56 -27.06
CA PHE A 615 18.25 -1.36 -25.65
C PHE A 615 16.74 -1.57 -25.44
N VAL A 616 16.39 -2.44 -24.48
CA VAL A 616 15.01 -2.74 -24.10
C VAL A 616 14.65 -1.86 -22.89
N PRO A 617 13.67 -0.93 -23.02
CA PRO A 617 13.11 -0.24 -21.87
C PRO A 617 12.63 -1.21 -20.80
N PHE A 618 12.88 -0.92 -19.53
CA PHE A 618 12.37 -1.75 -18.43
C PHE A 618 11.11 -1.14 -17.79
N ILE A 619 10.98 0.19 -17.79
CA ILE A 619 9.82 0.92 -17.28
C ILE A 619 9.29 1.88 -18.34
N VAL A 620 7.97 1.92 -18.50
CA VAL A 620 7.26 2.82 -19.42
C VAL A 620 6.12 3.49 -18.67
N GLU A 621 6.07 4.83 -18.66
CA GLU A 621 4.92 5.55 -18.11
C GLU A 621 3.71 5.35 -19.03
N THR A 622 2.62 4.79 -18.50
CA THR A 622 1.51 4.29 -19.33
C THR A 622 0.76 5.41 -20.05
N LYS A 623 0.53 6.53 -19.38
CA LYS A 623 -0.24 7.66 -19.92
C LYS A 623 0.49 8.37 -21.05
N THR A 624 1.81 8.45 -21.01
CA THR A 624 2.60 9.10 -22.07
C THR A 624 3.14 8.11 -23.09
N GLY A 625 3.18 6.81 -22.76
CA GLY A 625 3.82 5.77 -23.55
C GLY A 625 5.33 5.95 -23.65
N LYS A 626 5.94 6.75 -22.76
CA LYS A 626 7.37 7.06 -22.80
C LYS A 626 8.14 6.15 -21.84
N PRO A 627 9.24 5.52 -22.32
CA PRO A 627 10.21 4.92 -21.44
C PRO A 627 10.71 5.90 -20.38
N VAL A 628 10.82 5.46 -19.14
CA VAL A 628 11.37 6.23 -18.01
C VAL A 628 12.40 5.39 -17.24
N GLY A 629 13.18 6.01 -16.35
CA GLY A 629 14.19 5.30 -15.54
C GLY A 629 15.63 5.37 -16.07
N PHE A 630 15.95 6.27 -17.00
CA PHE A 630 17.31 6.43 -17.56
C PHE A 630 18.19 7.38 -16.74
N ALA A 631 18.52 7.03 -15.50
CA ALA A 631 19.70 7.63 -14.87
C ALA A 631 20.95 6.87 -15.34
N GLU A 632 22.12 7.53 -15.42
CA GLU A 632 23.39 6.87 -15.81
C GLU A 632 23.74 5.65 -14.91
N THR A 633 23.13 5.55 -13.74
CA THR A 633 23.34 4.50 -12.73
C THR A 633 22.18 3.52 -12.55
N TRP A 634 21.09 3.65 -13.34
CA TRP A 634 19.92 2.78 -13.23
C TRP A 634 19.72 1.96 -14.51
N GLY A 635 19.82 0.63 -14.38
CA GLY A 635 19.50 -0.32 -15.43
C GLY A 635 18.81 -1.55 -14.85
N GLU A 636 17.90 -2.14 -15.62
CA GLU A 636 17.29 -3.44 -15.33
C GLU A 636 17.53 -4.35 -16.54
N TYR A 637 18.35 -5.40 -16.38
CA TYR A 637 18.90 -6.19 -17.49
C TYR A 637 18.18 -7.53 -17.73
N ASP A 638 17.28 -7.92 -16.83
CA ASP A 638 16.24 -8.94 -17.06
C ASP A 638 15.33 -8.61 -18.25
N SER A 639 15.03 -7.33 -18.47
CA SER A 639 14.14 -6.80 -19.52
C SER A 639 14.39 -7.38 -20.92
N PHE A 640 15.65 -7.64 -21.27
CA PHE A 640 16.03 -8.22 -22.56
C PHE A 640 15.55 -9.65 -22.72
N GLY A 641 15.66 -10.43 -21.64
CA GLY A 641 15.19 -11.81 -21.56
C GLY A 641 13.67 -11.90 -21.63
N GLU A 642 13.00 -11.01 -20.92
CA GLU A 642 11.54 -10.95 -20.84
C GLU A 642 10.89 -10.53 -22.16
N TYR A 643 11.50 -9.60 -22.89
CA TYR A 643 11.06 -9.26 -24.25
C TYR A 643 11.16 -10.46 -25.20
N ALA A 644 12.28 -11.19 -25.17
CA ALA A 644 12.47 -12.38 -25.98
C ALA A 644 11.47 -13.48 -25.63
N PHE A 645 11.23 -13.70 -24.34
CA PHE A 645 10.20 -14.59 -23.83
C PHE A 645 8.81 -14.23 -24.36
N LEU A 646 8.41 -12.95 -24.26
CA LEU A 646 7.12 -12.48 -24.75
C LEU A 646 6.97 -12.69 -26.26
N VAL A 647 7.99 -12.36 -27.07
CA VAL A 647 7.96 -12.59 -28.53
C VAL A 647 7.70 -14.07 -28.82
N ARG A 648 8.35 -14.96 -28.07
CA ARG A 648 8.19 -16.40 -28.23
C ARG A 648 6.82 -16.89 -27.81
N GLU A 649 6.31 -16.49 -26.65
CA GLU A 649 4.97 -16.90 -26.18
C GLU A 649 3.89 -16.48 -27.17
N VAL A 650 3.90 -15.21 -27.62
CA VAL A 650 2.90 -14.72 -28.58
C VAL A 650 3.01 -15.46 -29.91
N THR A 651 4.23 -15.64 -30.44
CA THR A 651 4.44 -16.33 -31.72
C THR A 651 3.95 -17.78 -31.69
N GLU A 652 4.31 -18.54 -30.65
CA GLU A 652 3.96 -19.97 -30.58
C GLU A 652 2.48 -20.20 -30.28
N ILE A 653 1.86 -19.36 -29.43
CA ILE A 653 0.43 -19.46 -29.12
C ILE A 653 -0.43 -19.08 -30.34
N THR A 654 -0.03 -18.07 -31.10
CA THR A 654 -0.76 -17.62 -32.30
C THR A 654 -0.43 -18.43 -33.56
N ASP A 655 0.68 -19.18 -33.52
CA ASP A 655 1.30 -19.84 -34.68
C ASP A 655 1.59 -18.87 -35.85
N ASP A 656 1.83 -17.59 -35.58
CA ASP A 656 1.96 -16.53 -36.58
C ASP A 656 3.43 -16.18 -36.90
N ASN A 657 3.90 -16.62 -38.07
CA ASN A 657 5.24 -16.27 -38.57
C ASN A 657 5.42 -14.78 -38.90
N ASN A 658 4.34 -14.03 -39.13
CA ASN A 658 4.46 -12.60 -39.41
C ASN A 658 4.90 -11.85 -38.16
N ILE A 659 4.35 -12.19 -36.98
CA ILE A 659 4.76 -11.62 -35.70
C ILE A 659 6.26 -11.87 -35.47
N ALA A 660 6.71 -13.12 -35.65
CA ALA A 660 8.13 -13.47 -35.54
C ALA A 660 9.01 -12.64 -36.48
N ASN A 661 8.65 -12.54 -37.76
CA ASN A 661 9.39 -11.75 -38.74
C ASN A 661 9.44 -10.26 -38.38
N THR A 662 8.33 -9.68 -37.92
CA THR A 662 8.25 -8.26 -37.54
C THR A 662 9.08 -7.94 -36.31
N CYS A 663 9.06 -8.80 -35.28
CA CYS A 663 9.81 -8.58 -34.05
C CYS A 663 11.30 -8.92 -34.18
N TRP A 664 11.70 -9.78 -35.13
CA TRP A 664 13.06 -10.30 -35.25
C TRP A 664 14.17 -9.23 -35.29
N PRO A 665 14.08 -8.13 -36.07
CA PRO A 665 15.14 -7.12 -36.10
C PRO A 665 15.42 -6.51 -34.73
N ARG A 666 14.36 -6.19 -33.97
CA ARG A 666 14.46 -5.64 -32.61
C ARG A 666 14.97 -6.69 -31.62
N LEU A 667 14.47 -7.93 -31.73
CA LEU A 667 14.90 -9.04 -30.89
C LEU A 667 16.40 -9.35 -31.06
N LYS A 668 16.87 -9.44 -32.30
CA LYS A 668 18.29 -9.65 -32.60
C LYS A 668 19.16 -8.52 -32.06
N ALA A 669 18.73 -7.26 -32.22
CA ALA A 669 19.43 -6.11 -31.66
C ALA A 669 19.50 -6.19 -30.12
N ALA A 670 18.41 -6.55 -29.46
CA ALA A 670 18.37 -6.76 -28.01
C ALA A 670 19.35 -7.84 -27.53
N MET A 671 19.39 -8.99 -28.21
CA MET A 671 20.36 -10.06 -27.87
C MET A 671 21.81 -9.62 -28.11
N LYS A 672 22.07 -8.77 -29.12
CA LYS A 672 23.40 -8.17 -29.36
C LYS A 672 23.78 -7.16 -28.28
N TYR A 673 22.82 -6.37 -27.79
CA TYR A 673 23.03 -5.47 -26.67
C TYR A 673 23.38 -6.23 -25.39
N MET A 674 22.65 -7.31 -25.10
CA MET A 674 22.92 -8.20 -23.97
C MET A 674 24.31 -8.85 -24.06
N GLU A 675 24.74 -9.28 -25.25
CA GLU A 675 26.11 -9.77 -25.48
C GLU A 675 27.16 -8.69 -25.13
N ASN A 676 26.90 -7.43 -25.49
CA ASN A 676 27.78 -6.32 -25.11
C ASN A 676 27.79 -6.06 -23.60
N LEU A 677 26.66 -6.20 -22.91
CA LEU A 677 26.61 -6.11 -21.44
C LEU A 677 27.50 -7.18 -20.79
N ARG A 678 27.35 -8.45 -21.22
CA ARG A 678 28.22 -9.54 -20.75
C ARG A 678 29.71 -9.26 -21.01
N ASN A 679 30.04 -8.72 -22.18
CA ASN A 679 31.44 -8.42 -22.53
C ASN A 679 32.12 -7.44 -21.56
N GLN A 680 31.36 -6.62 -20.83
CA GLN A 680 31.89 -5.75 -19.78
C GLN A 680 32.43 -6.52 -18.57
N ARG A 681 32.06 -7.80 -18.42
CA ARG A 681 32.48 -8.71 -17.35
C ARG A 681 33.51 -9.76 -17.81
N LEU A 682 34.04 -9.62 -19.01
CA LEU A 682 35.12 -10.45 -19.57
C LEU A 682 36.48 -9.74 -19.63
N THR A 683 36.61 -8.60 -18.93
CA THR A 683 37.86 -7.85 -18.87
C THR A 683 38.83 -8.48 -17.86
N GLU A 684 40.12 -8.13 -17.94
CA GLU A 684 41.14 -8.66 -17.01
C GLU A 684 40.82 -8.33 -15.54
N GLN A 685 40.03 -7.29 -15.27
CA GLN A 685 39.56 -6.95 -13.92
C GLN A 685 38.69 -8.05 -13.29
N TYR A 686 37.86 -8.72 -14.08
CA TYR A 686 36.87 -9.69 -13.59
C TYR A 686 37.33 -11.14 -13.71
N LYS A 687 38.46 -11.36 -14.37
CA LYS A 687 39.01 -12.70 -14.60
C LYS A 687 39.29 -13.44 -13.29
N GLY A 688 38.78 -14.67 -13.19
CA GLY A 688 38.88 -15.52 -12.00
C GLY A 688 37.93 -15.14 -10.86
N THR A 689 37.22 -14.01 -10.95
CA THR A 689 36.25 -13.59 -9.94
C THR A 689 34.89 -14.26 -10.13
N GLU A 690 34.01 -14.16 -9.14
CA GLU A 690 32.61 -14.55 -9.23
C GLU A 690 31.81 -13.71 -10.24
N TYR A 691 32.34 -12.60 -10.73
CA TYR A 691 31.66 -11.72 -11.69
C TYR A 691 32.03 -12.03 -13.15
N GLU A 692 32.91 -13.01 -13.42
CA GLU A 692 33.44 -13.26 -14.76
C GLU A 692 32.36 -13.77 -15.73
N GLY A 693 32.01 -12.92 -16.71
CA GLY A 693 31.14 -13.29 -17.83
C GLY A 693 29.66 -13.50 -17.48
N ILE A 694 29.20 -13.09 -16.29
CA ILE A 694 27.77 -12.89 -15.97
C ILE A 694 27.33 -11.48 -16.40
N LEU A 695 26.03 -11.18 -16.33
CA LEU A 695 25.53 -9.83 -16.60
C LEU A 695 25.98 -8.81 -15.53
N PRO A 696 26.19 -7.53 -15.90
CA PRO A 696 26.63 -6.50 -14.96
C PRO A 696 25.56 -6.15 -13.91
N GLN A 697 25.94 -5.42 -12.86
CA GLN A 697 25.00 -4.99 -11.82
C GLN A 697 23.78 -4.24 -12.37
N SER A 698 22.61 -4.56 -11.84
CA SER A 698 21.34 -3.92 -12.20
C SER A 698 20.45 -3.71 -10.95
N ASN A 699 19.35 -2.97 -11.11
CA ASN A 699 18.29 -2.80 -10.11
C ASN A 699 17.04 -3.66 -10.45
N SER A 700 17.18 -4.73 -11.25
CA SER A 700 16.06 -5.55 -11.73
C SER A 700 15.32 -6.27 -10.61
N HIS A 701 16.06 -6.89 -9.68
CA HIS A 701 15.46 -7.63 -8.58
C HIS A 701 15.08 -6.69 -7.44
N GLU A 702 13.82 -6.79 -6.98
CA GLU A 702 13.30 -5.96 -5.91
C GLU A 702 14.14 -6.11 -4.63
N GLY A 703 14.55 -4.97 -4.06
CA GLY A 703 15.34 -4.93 -2.83
C GLY A 703 16.85 -4.80 -3.02
N TYR A 704 17.38 -4.86 -4.25
CA TYR A 704 18.81 -4.65 -4.52
C TYR A 704 19.12 -3.21 -4.93
N PHE A 705 18.98 -2.29 -3.98
CA PHE A 705 19.46 -0.92 -4.11
C PHE A 705 20.58 -0.62 -3.09
N PRO A 706 21.76 -0.12 -3.52
CA PRO A 706 22.17 0.14 -4.91
C PRO A 706 22.39 -1.17 -5.71
N ALA A 707 22.44 -1.07 -7.04
CA ALA A 707 22.53 -2.18 -7.99
C ALA A 707 23.53 -3.31 -7.61
N LYS A 708 23.18 -4.55 -7.97
CA LYS A 708 23.93 -5.79 -7.65
C LYS A 708 23.91 -6.79 -8.82
N HIS A 709 24.82 -7.77 -8.82
CA HIS A 709 24.80 -8.89 -9.77
C HIS A 709 23.78 -9.95 -9.30
N SER A 710 22.50 -9.69 -9.57
CA SER A 710 21.43 -10.63 -9.28
C SER A 710 21.41 -11.77 -10.30
N TYR A 711 21.41 -13.02 -9.85
CA TYR A 711 21.27 -14.16 -10.77
C TYR A 711 19.89 -14.23 -11.43
N TRP A 712 18.92 -13.45 -10.93
CA TRP A 712 17.64 -13.16 -11.61
C TRP A 712 17.87 -12.74 -13.06
N ASP A 713 18.80 -11.81 -13.30
CA ASP A 713 19.07 -11.26 -14.63
C ASP A 713 19.65 -12.34 -15.54
N ASP A 714 20.61 -13.11 -15.04
CA ASP A 714 21.25 -14.16 -15.80
C ASP A 714 20.26 -15.29 -16.16
N PHE A 715 19.34 -15.67 -15.25
CA PHE A 715 18.32 -16.67 -15.57
C PHE A 715 17.35 -16.19 -16.66
N LEU A 716 16.90 -14.94 -16.60
CA LEU A 716 16.02 -14.38 -17.65
C LEU A 716 16.77 -14.17 -18.96
N ALA A 717 18.05 -13.79 -18.92
CA ALA A 717 18.90 -13.74 -20.08
C ALA A 717 19.05 -15.10 -20.76
N LEU A 718 19.31 -16.17 -19.99
CA LEU A 718 19.34 -17.54 -20.50
C LEU A 718 18.02 -17.91 -21.16
N LYS A 719 16.88 -17.62 -20.52
CA LYS A 719 15.56 -17.82 -21.12
C LYS A 719 15.42 -17.08 -22.45
N GLY A 720 15.80 -15.81 -22.48
CA GLY A 720 15.71 -14.99 -23.69
C GLY A 720 16.55 -15.54 -24.85
N LEU A 721 17.74 -16.05 -24.56
CA LEU A 721 18.61 -16.68 -25.56
C LEU A 721 17.99 -17.97 -26.12
N GLN A 722 17.45 -18.82 -25.25
CA GLN A 722 16.72 -20.04 -25.65
C GLN A 722 15.53 -19.70 -26.55
N ASP A 723 14.74 -18.71 -26.16
CA ASP A 723 13.52 -18.32 -26.88
C ASP A 723 13.83 -17.62 -28.21
N ALA A 724 14.85 -16.75 -28.24
CA ALA A 724 15.35 -16.16 -29.47
C ALA A 724 15.90 -17.23 -30.43
N GLN A 725 16.53 -18.29 -29.93
CA GLN A 725 16.99 -19.41 -30.76
C GLN A 725 15.82 -20.12 -31.42
N ILE A 726 14.73 -20.39 -30.67
CA ILE A 726 13.51 -20.99 -31.21
C ILE A 726 12.94 -20.13 -32.34
N ILE A 727 12.86 -18.82 -32.14
CA ILE A 727 12.38 -17.88 -33.17
C ILE A 727 13.31 -17.87 -34.39
N ALA A 728 14.62 -17.83 -34.20
CA ALA A 728 15.59 -17.89 -35.29
C ALA A 728 15.42 -19.16 -36.15
N LEU A 729 15.28 -20.31 -35.49
CA LEU A 729 15.06 -21.60 -36.16
C LEU A 729 13.74 -21.63 -36.91
N ARG A 730 12.66 -21.09 -36.31
CA ARG A 730 11.34 -20.97 -36.94
C ARG A 730 11.40 -20.13 -38.22
N LEU A 731 12.21 -19.08 -38.24
CA LEU A 731 12.44 -18.22 -39.41
C LEU A 731 13.49 -18.77 -40.40
N GLY A 732 14.10 -19.92 -40.11
CA GLY A 732 15.14 -20.53 -40.96
C GLY A 732 16.52 -19.86 -40.86
N LEU A 733 16.75 -19.00 -39.87
CA LEU A 733 17.97 -18.21 -39.65
C LEU A 733 19.02 -19.02 -38.87
N LYS A 734 19.60 -20.02 -39.53
CA LYS A 734 20.48 -21.02 -38.88
C LYS A 734 21.75 -20.42 -38.26
N ASP A 735 22.34 -19.40 -38.88
CA ASP A 735 23.56 -18.77 -38.36
C ASP A 735 23.28 -17.97 -37.09
N ASP A 736 22.15 -17.26 -37.06
CA ASP A 736 21.70 -16.53 -35.87
C ASP A 736 21.36 -17.50 -34.73
N ALA A 737 20.66 -18.60 -35.03
CA ALA A 737 20.39 -19.66 -34.05
C ALA A 737 21.67 -20.28 -33.47
N LYS A 738 22.71 -20.46 -34.29
CA LYS A 738 24.01 -20.98 -33.85
C LYS A 738 24.76 -19.98 -32.96
N TRP A 739 24.73 -18.70 -33.31
CA TRP A 739 25.30 -17.64 -32.47
C TRP A 739 24.62 -17.58 -31.10
N LEU A 740 23.28 -17.55 -31.07
CA LEU A 740 22.50 -17.55 -29.83
C LEU A 740 22.81 -18.76 -28.95
N ALA A 741 22.92 -19.96 -29.55
CA ALA A 741 23.31 -21.17 -28.84
C ALA A 741 24.72 -21.09 -28.21
N CYS A 742 25.67 -20.44 -28.90
CA CYS A 742 27.02 -20.24 -28.38
C CYS A 742 26.98 -19.30 -27.17
N PHE A 743 26.28 -18.17 -27.31
CA PHE A 743 26.14 -17.19 -26.25
C PHE A 743 25.42 -17.77 -25.02
N GLU A 744 24.33 -18.51 -25.22
CA GLU A 744 23.61 -19.22 -24.16
C GLU A 744 24.53 -20.14 -23.35
N ASN A 745 25.34 -20.97 -24.03
CA ASN A 745 26.26 -21.89 -23.37
C ASN A 745 27.38 -21.18 -22.60
N GLU A 746 27.91 -20.09 -23.17
CA GLU A 746 28.92 -19.27 -22.51
C GLU A 746 28.38 -18.58 -21.25
N LEU A 747 27.18 -17.99 -21.33
CA LEU A 747 26.54 -17.34 -20.19
C LEU A 747 26.21 -18.36 -19.09
N ARG A 748 25.64 -19.52 -19.46
CA ARG A 748 25.34 -20.60 -18.51
C ARG A 748 26.59 -21.07 -17.78
N SER A 749 27.69 -21.25 -18.50
CA SER A 749 28.96 -21.66 -17.91
C SER A 749 29.46 -20.62 -16.89
N SER A 750 29.40 -19.33 -17.24
CA SER A 750 29.77 -18.24 -16.33
C SER A 750 28.88 -18.18 -15.10
N LEU A 751 27.56 -18.32 -15.27
CA LEU A 751 26.59 -18.32 -14.18
C LEU A 751 26.84 -19.45 -13.18
N LEU A 752 27.01 -20.69 -13.66
CA LEU A 752 27.25 -21.84 -12.79
C LEU A 752 28.59 -21.74 -12.04
N ASP A 753 29.64 -21.22 -12.72
CA ASP A 753 30.93 -20.98 -12.09
C ASP A 753 30.85 -19.87 -11.02
N SER A 754 30.11 -18.79 -11.31
CA SER A 754 29.81 -17.72 -10.35
C SER A 754 29.11 -18.27 -9.10
N ILE A 755 28.00 -18.99 -9.26
CA ILE A 755 27.26 -19.62 -8.16
C ILE A 755 28.19 -20.49 -7.31
N SER A 756 29.00 -21.34 -7.95
CA SER A 756 29.96 -22.22 -7.27
C SER A 756 31.01 -21.42 -6.49
N LYS A 757 31.54 -20.33 -7.05
CA LYS A 757 32.52 -19.46 -6.38
C LYS A 757 31.91 -18.78 -5.16
N VAL A 758 30.69 -18.26 -5.26
CA VAL A 758 29.98 -17.59 -4.16
C VAL A 758 29.65 -18.57 -3.03
N GLN A 759 29.12 -19.76 -3.37
CA GLN A 759 28.88 -20.81 -2.38
C GLN A 759 30.16 -21.20 -1.62
N LYS A 760 31.29 -21.27 -2.32
CA LYS A 760 32.59 -21.54 -1.70
C LYS A 760 33.09 -20.37 -0.85
N ARG A 761 32.96 -19.13 -1.34
CA ARG A 761 33.38 -17.90 -0.66
C ARG A 761 32.67 -17.76 0.69
N ASP A 762 31.36 -17.98 0.69
CA ASP A 762 30.48 -17.69 1.84
C ASP A 762 30.08 -18.96 2.61
N ASN A 763 30.61 -20.12 2.21
CA ASN A 763 30.35 -21.43 2.82
C ASN A 763 28.85 -21.77 2.90
N LEU A 764 28.16 -21.62 1.77
CA LEU A 764 26.71 -21.82 1.65
C LEU A 764 26.38 -23.26 1.25
N ASP A 765 25.39 -23.84 1.92
CA ASP A 765 24.76 -25.10 1.52
C ASP A 765 23.55 -24.89 0.60
N THR A 766 23.02 -23.66 0.52
CA THR A 766 21.93 -23.25 -0.37
C THR A 766 22.44 -22.53 -1.63
N LEU A 767 21.56 -22.35 -2.61
CA LEU A 767 21.81 -21.46 -3.75
C LEU A 767 21.80 -19.99 -3.29
N PRO A 768 22.84 -19.19 -3.60
CA PRO A 768 22.82 -17.75 -3.45
C PRO A 768 21.95 -17.10 -4.53
N ALA A 769 21.35 -15.95 -4.23
CA ALA A 769 20.57 -15.16 -5.19
C ALA A 769 21.37 -14.03 -5.86
N CYS A 770 22.43 -13.56 -5.20
CA CYS A 770 23.27 -12.45 -5.65
C CYS A 770 24.76 -12.77 -5.47
N ALA A 771 25.59 -12.37 -6.44
CA ALA A 771 27.02 -12.65 -6.38
C ALA A 771 27.73 -11.88 -5.26
N GLU A 772 27.38 -10.61 -5.02
CA GLU A 772 27.97 -9.83 -3.93
C GLU A 772 27.50 -10.27 -2.54
N LEU A 773 26.22 -10.60 -2.40
CA LEU A 773 25.60 -10.79 -1.06
C LEU A 773 25.64 -12.23 -0.57
N GLY A 774 25.66 -13.21 -1.49
CA GLY A 774 25.54 -14.62 -1.10
C GLY A 774 24.23 -14.92 -0.35
N ASP A 775 23.19 -14.12 -0.59
CA ASP A 775 21.98 -14.09 0.20
C ASP A 775 20.96 -15.16 -0.22
N PHE A 776 20.01 -15.39 0.68
CA PHE A 776 19.01 -16.44 0.56
C PHE A 776 17.69 -15.89 0.03
N ASP A 777 17.47 -16.02 -1.28
CA ASP A 777 16.20 -15.67 -1.93
C ASP A 777 15.70 -16.81 -2.85
N PRO A 778 14.89 -17.74 -2.32
CA PRO A 778 14.29 -18.82 -3.11
C PRO A 778 13.27 -18.30 -4.13
N THR A 779 12.66 -17.14 -3.88
CA THR A 779 11.68 -16.52 -4.76
C THR A 779 12.35 -16.02 -6.03
N SER A 780 13.53 -15.41 -5.93
CA SER A 780 14.37 -15.07 -7.09
C SER A 780 14.84 -16.34 -7.84
N THR A 781 15.34 -17.33 -7.09
CA THR A 781 15.80 -18.62 -7.63
C THR A 781 14.72 -19.36 -8.43
N SER A 782 13.44 -19.18 -8.07
CA SER A 782 12.31 -19.85 -8.72
C SER A 782 12.21 -19.56 -10.22
N ILE A 783 12.69 -18.41 -10.71
CA ILE A 783 12.70 -18.05 -12.13
C ILE A 783 13.60 -18.99 -12.94
N GLY A 784 14.76 -19.33 -12.39
CA GLY A 784 15.68 -20.32 -12.96
C GLY A 784 15.01 -21.69 -13.16
N ILE A 785 13.99 -22.01 -12.36
CA ILE A 785 13.29 -23.31 -12.41
C ILE A 785 12.04 -23.26 -13.26
N MET A 786 11.23 -22.22 -13.07
CA MET A 786 9.86 -22.14 -13.58
C MET A 786 9.80 -21.55 -14.99
N ILE A 787 10.71 -20.62 -15.31
CA ILE A 787 10.74 -19.89 -16.58
C ILE A 787 11.94 -20.31 -17.43
N ALA A 788 13.16 -20.32 -16.86
CA ALA A 788 14.39 -20.58 -17.60
C ALA A 788 14.74 -22.07 -17.78
N ASP A 789 14.01 -22.98 -17.13
CA ASP A 789 14.20 -24.44 -17.20
C ASP A 789 15.65 -24.93 -16.85
N GLU A 790 16.36 -24.21 -15.99
CA GLU A 790 17.78 -24.47 -15.62
C GLU A 790 17.95 -25.48 -14.47
N ARG A 791 16.86 -26.05 -13.94
CA ARG A 791 16.85 -26.89 -12.74
C ARG A 791 17.79 -28.12 -12.80
N ASP A 792 18.05 -28.65 -13.98
CA ASP A 792 18.92 -29.82 -14.16
C ASP A 792 20.41 -29.45 -14.25
N HIS A 793 20.73 -28.16 -14.44
CA HIS A 793 22.10 -27.64 -14.45
C HIS A 793 22.52 -27.12 -13.07
N LEU A 794 21.56 -26.72 -12.23
CA LEU A 794 21.83 -26.23 -10.89
C LEU A 794 22.36 -27.34 -9.96
N PRO A 795 23.23 -27.01 -8.97
CA PRO A 795 23.70 -27.99 -8.00
C PRO A 795 22.55 -28.62 -7.21
N ALA A 796 22.26 -29.90 -7.47
CA ALA A 796 21.08 -30.59 -6.94
C ALA A 796 20.99 -30.60 -5.40
N ALA A 797 22.12 -30.74 -4.71
CA ALA A 797 22.16 -30.71 -3.25
C ALA A 797 21.78 -29.32 -2.71
N ALA A 798 22.31 -28.26 -3.32
CA ALA A 798 22.02 -26.89 -2.91
C ALA A 798 20.59 -26.48 -3.23
N LEU A 799 20.11 -26.85 -4.41
CA LEU A 799 18.72 -26.63 -4.81
C LEU A 799 17.73 -27.29 -3.84
N LYS A 800 18.02 -28.53 -3.42
CA LYS A 800 17.22 -29.22 -2.40
C LYS A 800 17.28 -28.48 -1.06
N ALA A 801 18.47 -28.12 -0.58
CA ALA A 801 18.66 -27.41 0.68
C ALA A 801 17.91 -26.06 0.69
N THR A 802 17.93 -25.33 -0.43
CA THR A 802 17.22 -24.05 -0.59
C THR A 802 15.73 -24.19 -0.29
N TYR A 803 15.06 -25.12 -0.97
CA TYR A 803 13.62 -25.30 -0.80
C TYR A 803 13.24 -26.03 0.51
N ASP A 804 14.14 -26.83 1.09
CA ASP A 804 13.93 -27.39 2.43
C ASP A 804 13.92 -26.31 3.51
N ARG A 805 14.90 -25.40 3.48
CA ARG A 805 14.97 -24.24 4.38
C ARG A 805 13.76 -23.32 4.19
N TYR A 806 13.45 -22.98 2.94
CA TYR A 806 12.30 -22.14 2.61
C TYR A 806 10.99 -22.70 3.17
N MET A 807 10.72 -24.00 2.95
CA MET A 807 9.51 -24.63 3.45
C MET A 807 9.49 -24.75 4.99
N GLN A 808 10.65 -24.90 5.63
CA GLN A 808 10.73 -24.86 7.09
C GLN A 808 10.29 -23.50 7.62
N ASP A 809 10.75 -22.41 7.01
CA ASP A 809 10.41 -21.05 7.44
C ASP A 809 8.94 -20.69 7.13
N CYS A 810 8.42 -21.12 5.97
CA CYS A 810 6.99 -21.01 5.67
C CYS A 810 6.12 -21.75 6.70
N LYS A 811 6.51 -22.96 7.12
CA LYS A 811 5.79 -23.74 8.12
C LYS A 811 5.82 -23.07 9.49
N LYS A 812 6.96 -22.49 9.89
CA LYS A 812 7.06 -21.69 11.13
C LYS A 812 6.13 -20.47 11.08
N ARG A 813 6.14 -19.72 9.97
CA ARG A 813 5.29 -18.53 9.76
C ARG A 813 3.80 -18.90 9.81
N ALA A 814 3.39 -19.94 9.08
CA ALA A 814 2.01 -20.39 9.02
C ALA A 814 1.48 -20.92 10.37
N ALA A 815 2.34 -21.46 11.23
CA ALA A 815 1.97 -21.95 12.56
C ALA A 815 1.67 -20.82 13.57
N LEU A 816 2.11 -19.59 13.31
CA LEU A 816 1.80 -18.44 14.15
C LEU A 816 0.38 -17.92 13.86
N PRO A 817 -0.35 -17.37 14.85
CA PRO A 817 -1.51 -16.51 14.61
C PRO A 817 -1.15 -15.31 13.71
N SER A 818 -2.10 -14.83 12.89
CA SER A 818 -1.84 -13.77 11.90
C SER A 818 -1.18 -12.55 12.53
N GLU A 819 -1.72 -12.04 13.65
CA GLU A 819 -1.26 -10.85 14.37
C GLU A 819 0.15 -10.97 14.96
N LYS A 820 0.74 -12.17 14.97
CA LYS A 820 2.11 -12.43 15.43
C LYS A 820 3.09 -12.71 14.30
N ARG A 821 2.64 -12.71 13.05
CA ARG A 821 3.50 -12.94 11.89
C ARG A 821 4.23 -11.66 11.50
N SER A 822 5.49 -11.80 11.11
CA SER A 822 6.19 -10.77 10.36
C SER A 822 5.53 -10.57 8.99
N SER A 823 5.70 -9.38 8.43
CA SER A 823 5.28 -9.07 7.08
C SER A 823 5.95 -10.00 6.06
N TYR A 824 5.25 -10.31 4.99
CA TYR A 824 5.76 -11.14 3.90
C TYR A 824 5.25 -10.63 2.57
N THR A 825 5.98 -10.91 1.50
CA THR A 825 5.56 -10.57 0.15
C THR A 825 4.76 -11.72 -0.47
N PRO A 826 3.58 -11.46 -1.06
CA PRO A 826 2.88 -12.43 -1.86
C PRO A 826 3.57 -12.83 -3.15
N TYR A 827 4.64 -12.16 -3.58
CA TYR A 827 5.47 -12.60 -4.71
C TYR A 827 6.01 -14.02 -4.52
N GLU A 828 6.13 -14.50 -3.28
CA GLU A 828 6.47 -15.87 -2.93
C GLU A 828 5.55 -16.94 -3.58
N VAL A 829 4.36 -16.58 -4.11
CA VAL A 829 3.46 -17.51 -4.82
C VAL A 829 4.14 -18.22 -6.00
N ARG A 830 5.15 -17.62 -6.65
CA ARG A 830 5.91 -18.27 -7.74
C ARG A 830 6.68 -19.52 -7.29
N ASN A 831 7.01 -19.63 -5.99
CA ASN A 831 7.61 -20.84 -5.44
C ASN A 831 6.68 -22.06 -5.55
N ILE A 832 5.36 -21.87 -5.70
CA ILE A 832 4.41 -22.97 -5.91
C ILE A 832 4.75 -23.71 -7.21
N GLY A 833 4.96 -23.00 -8.33
CA GLY A 833 5.31 -23.63 -9.60
C GLY A 833 6.70 -24.26 -9.58
N ALA A 834 7.67 -23.64 -8.91
CA ALA A 834 8.99 -24.25 -8.68
C ALA A 834 8.88 -25.56 -7.89
N LEU A 835 8.12 -25.59 -6.79
CA LEU A 835 7.89 -26.79 -5.99
C LEU A 835 7.19 -27.90 -6.80
N ILE A 836 6.23 -27.55 -7.66
CA ILE A 836 5.59 -28.52 -8.58
C ILE A 836 6.64 -29.14 -9.51
N ARG A 837 7.51 -28.33 -10.13
CA ARG A 837 8.56 -28.80 -11.06
C ARG A 837 9.65 -29.62 -10.38
N LEU A 838 9.85 -29.42 -9.07
CA LEU A 838 10.73 -30.23 -8.21
C LEU A 838 10.06 -31.50 -7.68
N GLY A 839 8.80 -31.78 -8.06
CA GLY A 839 8.05 -32.95 -7.59
C GLY A 839 7.57 -32.86 -6.14
N ARG A 840 7.50 -31.66 -5.57
CA ARG A 840 7.08 -31.38 -4.18
C ARG A 840 5.65 -30.86 -4.11
N SER A 841 4.70 -31.59 -4.69
CA SER A 841 3.29 -31.17 -4.79
C SER A 841 2.62 -30.91 -3.44
N GLU A 842 2.95 -31.67 -2.39
CA GLU A 842 2.43 -31.44 -1.03
C GLU A 842 2.82 -30.06 -0.47
N ASP A 843 4.10 -29.70 -0.62
CA ASP A 843 4.60 -28.39 -0.16
C ASP A 843 3.98 -27.26 -0.99
N ALA A 844 3.85 -27.45 -2.32
CA ALA A 844 3.19 -26.49 -3.20
C ALA A 844 1.73 -26.23 -2.78
N ARG A 845 0.98 -27.28 -2.42
CA ARG A 845 -0.41 -27.17 -1.95
C ARG A 845 -0.51 -26.48 -0.59
N MET A 846 0.40 -26.78 0.34
CA MET A 846 0.46 -26.10 1.62
C MET A 846 0.68 -24.60 1.44
N LEU A 847 1.61 -24.23 0.55
CA LEU A 847 1.94 -22.83 0.26
C LEU A 847 0.79 -22.10 -0.44
N LEU A 848 0.15 -22.72 -1.45
CA LEU A 848 -1.03 -22.15 -2.10
C LEU A 848 -2.16 -21.90 -1.08
N ASN A 849 -2.44 -22.88 -0.22
CA ASN A 849 -3.47 -22.75 0.81
C ASN A 849 -3.17 -21.62 1.79
N PHE A 850 -1.90 -21.39 2.12
CA PHE A 850 -1.49 -20.26 2.95
C PHE A 850 -1.83 -18.93 2.27
N PHE A 851 -1.40 -18.70 1.03
CA PHE A 851 -1.69 -17.44 0.33
C PHE A 851 -3.18 -17.21 0.06
N VAL A 852 -3.91 -18.25 -0.35
CA VAL A 852 -5.34 -18.16 -0.69
C VAL A 852 -6.22 -17.90 0.53
N ASN A 853 -5.86 -18.42 1.70
CA ASN A 853 -6.69 -18.30 2.91
C ASN A 853 -6.25 -17.18 3.84
N ASP A 854 -4.96 -16.81 3.83
CA ASP A 854 -4.40 -15.81 4.74
C ASP A 854 -3.96 -14.52 4.04
N GLY A 855 -3.37 -14.65 2.85
CA GLY A 855 -2.87 -13.51 2.07
C GLY A 855 -3.98 -12.70 1.41
N VAL A 856 -5.03 -13.37 0.91
CA VAL A 856 -6.16 -12.69 0.24
C VAL A 856 -7.01 -11.96 1.26
N ARG A 857 -7.06 -10.62 1.20
CA ARG A 857 -7.69 -9.78 2.21
C ARG A 857 -8.52 -8.66 1.57
N PRO A 858 -9.84 -8.61 1.78
CA PRO A 858 -10.72 -9.66 2.30
C PRO A 858 -10.71 -10.90 1.39
N THR A 859 -10.89 -12.07 2.00
CA THR A 859 -10.80 -13.38 1.32
C THR A 859 -11.75 -13.55 0.13
N ALA A 860 -12.87 -12.83 0.13
CA ALA A 860 -13.91 -12.93 -0.88
C ALA A 860 -13.66 -12.08 -2.15
N TRP A 861 -12.66 -11.19 -2.12
CA TRP A 861 -12.27 -10.37 -3.27
C TRP A 861 -11.16 -10.99 -4.12
N ASN A 862 -10.67 -12.18 -3.76
CA ASN A 862 -9.85 -13.03 -4.63
C ASN A 862 -8.50 -12.42 -5.10
N HIS A 863 -8.01 -11.36 -4.48
CA HIS A 863 -6.78 -10.65 -4.87
C HIS A 863 -5.81 -10.50 -3.70
N LEU A 864 -4.53 -10.33 -4.04
CA LEU A 864 -3.43 -10.10 -3.12
C LEU A 864 -2.91 -8.67 -3.26
N ALA A 865 -2.32 -8.18 -2.18
CA ALA A 865 -1.53 -6.96 -2.16
C ALA A 865 -0.05 -7.29 -2.49
N GLU A 866 0.81 -6.28 -2.53
CA GLU A 866 2.27 -6.43 -2.75
C GLU A 866 2.99 -6.88 -1.46
N VAL A 867 2.49 -6.44 -0.32
CA VAL A 867 2.99 -6.78 1.02
C VAL A 867 1.80 -7.12 1.91
N VAL A 868 1.95 -8.17 2.72
CA VAL A 868 0.94 -8.57 3.71
C VAL A 868 1.55 -8.51 5.10
N HIS A 869 1.00 -7.64 5.96
CA HIS A 869 1.36 -7.55 7.37
C HIS A 869 0.64 -8.62 8.20
N GLY A 870 1.24 -9.07 9.29
CA GLY A 870 0.61 -10.03 10.19
C GLY A 870 -0.69 -9.48 10.80
N ASP A 871 -0.62 -8.32 11.44
CA ASP A 871 -1.79 -7.58 11.90
C ASP A 871 -2.50 -6.91 10.70
N LEU A 872 -3.81 -7.18 10.58
CA LEU A 872 -4.67 -6.67 9.52
C LEU A 872 -4.80 -5.15 9.52
N ARG A 873 -4.59 -4.50 10.67
CA ARG A 873 -4.80 -3.06 10.83
C ARG A 873 -3.49 -2.26 10.90
N THR A 874 -2.34 -2.92 10.71
CA THR A 874 -1.03 -2.24 10.64
C THR A 874 -1.05 -1.10 9.61
N PRO A 875 -0.83 0.16 10.02
CA PRO A 875 -0.82 1.32 9.12
C PRO A 875 0.50 1.43 8.37
N SER A 876 0.70 0.54 7.39
CA SER A 876 1.92 0.48 6.60
C SER A 876 1.61 0.18 5.14
N TYR A 877 2.58 0.41 4.27
CA TYR A 877 2.44 0.27 2.83
C TYR A 877 2.21 -1.20 2.45
N ILE A 878 1.15 -1.46 1.69
CA ILE A 878 0.81 -2.80 1.17
C ILE A 878 0.86 -2.90 -0.36
N GLY A 879 1.28 -1.85 -1.07
CA GLY A 879 1.13 -1.75 -2.52
C GLY A 879 -0.27 -1.33 -2.93
N ASP A 880 -0.76 -1.83 -4.07
CA ASP A 880 -2.14 -1.65 -4.48
C ASP A 880 -2.98 -2.91 -4.30
N MET A 881 -4.29 -2.71 -4.27
CA MET A 881 -5.26 -3.80 -4.21
C MET A 881 -6.34 -3.60 -5.28
N PRO A 882 -6.44 -4.49 -6.28
CA PRO A 882 -5.56 -5.64 -6.58
C PRO A 882 -4.15 -5.25 -7.02
N HIS A 883 -3.16 -6.04 -6.60
CA HIS A 883 -1.82 -6.04 -7.19
C HIS A 883 -1.75 -7.09 -8.32
N THR A 884 -1.83 -6.64 -9.57
CA THR A 884 -2.10 -7.52 -10.73
C THR A 884 -0.90 -8.35 -11.17
N TRP A 885 0.34 -7.92 -10.91
CA TRP A 885 1.50 -8.79 -11.16
C TRP A 885 1.47 -10.03 -10.26
N VAL A 886 1.22 -9.85 -8.96
CA VAL A 886 0.98 -10.95 -8.00
C VAL A 886 -0.23 -11.76 -8.43
N GLY A 887 -1.29 -11.10 -8.91
CA GLY A 887 -2.47 -11.76 -9.46
C GLY A 887 -2.16 -12.68 -10.65
N ALA A 888 -1.31 -12.24 -11.58
CA ALA A 888 -0.84 -13.03 -12.72
C ALA A 888 0.02 -14.23 -12.27
N GLU A 889 0.88 -14.03 -11.27
CA GLU A 889 1.69 -15.10 -10.68
C GLU A 889 0.83 -16.14 -9.95
N LEU A 890 -0.22 -15.70 -9.26
CA LEU A 890 -1.19 -16.60 -8.64
C LEU A 890 -1.97 -17.41 -9.69
N ILE A 891 -2.36 -16.77 -10.81
CA ILE A 891 -2.97 -17.47 -11.96
C ILE A 891 -2.01 -18.55 -12.48
N ASN A 892 -0.75 -18.20 -12.71
CA ASN A 892 0.27 -19.12 -13.22
C ASN A 892 0.54 -20.27 -12.24
N ALA A 893 0.64 -19.99 -10.94
CA ALA A 893 0.82 -20.99 -9.89
C ALA A 893 -0.34 -22.01 -9.86
N ILE A 894 -1.59 -21.54 -9.94
CA ILE A 894 -2.75 -22.43 -9.98
C ILE A 894 -2.77 -23.21 -11.31
N ARG A 895 -2.44 -22.56 -12.44
CA ARG A 895 -2.34 -23.24 -13.74
C ARG A 895 -1.30 -24.34 -13.70
N ASP A 896 -0.12 -24.11 -13.13
CA ASP A 896 0.97 -25.10 -13.06
C ASP A 896 0.57 -26.37 -12.27
N MET A 897 -0.38 -26.28 -11.34
CA MET A 897 -0.95 -27.47 -10.70
C MET A 897 -1.81 -28.31 -11.65
N LEU A 898 -2.46 -27.66 -12.62
CA LEU A 898 -3.36 -28.27 -13.60
C LEU A 898 -2.63 -28.74 -14.86
N VAL A 899 -1.79 -27.87 -15.42
CA VAL A 899 -1.01 -28.09 -16.64
C VAL A 899 0.18 -27.12 -16.70
N TYR A 900 1.33 -27.64 -17.13
CA TYR A 900 2.45 -26.79 -17.52
C TYR A 900 3.29 -27.40 -18.63
N GLU A 901 4.04 -26.55 -19.31
CA GLU A 901 4.99 -26.91 -20.34
C GLU A 901 6.37 -27.18 -19.74
N ASP A 902 7.00 -28.26 -20.19
CA ASP A 902 8.34 -28.67 -19.77
C ASP A 902 9.09 -29.30 -20.93
N ARG A 903 10.06 -28.57 -21.50
CA ARG A 903 11.00 -29.10 -22.51
C ARG A 903 10.32 -29.89 -23.63
N GLY A 904 9.33 -29.29 -24.29
CA GLY A 904 8.61 -29.93 -25.39
C GLY A 904 7.43 -30.83 -24.96
N ARG A 905 7.15 -30.94 -23.66
CA ARG A 905 6.11 -31.81 -23.10
C ARG A 905 4.97 -31.00 -22.47
N LEU A 906 3.78 -31.61 -22.40
CA LEU A 906 2.70 -31.16 -21.53
C LEU A 906 2.61 -32.04 -20.29
N VAL A 907 2.86 -31.44 -19.13
CA VAL A 907 2.66 -32.12 -17.84
C VAL A 907 1.26 -31.83 -17.35
N LEU A 908 0.48 -32.87 -17.07
CA LEU A 908 -0.92 -32.76 -16.65
C LEU A 908 -1.08 -33.16 -15.18
N ALA A 909 -1.92 -32.42 -14.45
CA ALA A 909 -2.42 -32.76 -13.13
C ALA A 909 -1.34 -33.02 -12.06
N ALA A 910 -0.16 -32.40 -12.16
CA ALA A 910 0.96 -32.61 -11.24
C ALA A 910 0.70 -32.10 -9.80
N GLY A 911 -0.18 -31.11 -9.66
CA GLY A 911 -0.56 -30.54 -8.36
C GLY A 911 -1.94 -30.96 -7.87
N ILE A 912 -2.65 -31.86 -8.57
CA ILE A 912 -4.01 -32.25 -8.20
C ILE A 912 -4.00 -33.10 -6.91
N PRO A 913 -4.73 -32.71 -5.85
CA PRO A 913 -4.85 -33.52 -4.65
C PRO A 913 -5.59 -34.84 -4.91
N ASP A 914 -5.12 -35.92 -4.28
CA ASP A 914 -5.75 -37.23 -4.38
C ASP A 914 -7.21 -37.23 -3.91
N GLU A 915 -7.55 -36.40 -2.92
CA GLU A 915 -8.93 -36.28 -2.42
C GLU A 915 -9.90 -35.71 -3.46
N TRP A 916 -9.42 -34.95 -4.45
CA TRP A 916 -10.28 -34.40 -5.50
C TRP A 916 -10.71 -35.45 -6.52
N LEU A 917 -9.93 -36.52 -6.68
CA LEU A 917 -10.18 -37.59 -7.65
C LEU A 917 -11.39 -38.47 -7.30
N ASN A 918 -11.99 -38.27 -6.12
CA ASN A 918 -13.29 -38.82 -5.76
C ASN A 918 -14.44 -38.25 -6.63
N LYS A 919 -14.20 -37.14 -7.33
CA LYS A 919 -15.10 -36.57 -8.34
C LYS A 919 -14.40 -36.53 -9.70
N LYS A 920 -15.18 -36.58 -10.78
CA LYS A 920 -14.64 -36.30 -12.11
C LYS A 920 -14.24 -34.83 -12.20
N ILE A 921 -12.98 -34.59 -12.53
CA ILE A 921 -12.43 -33.26 -12.79
C ILE A 921 -12.29 -33.09 -14.30
N SER A 922 -12.45 -31.87 -14.79
CA SER A 922 -12.17 -31.54 -16.19
C SER A 922 -11.61 -30.15 -16.36
N VAL A 923 -10.77 -30.01 -17.38
CA VAL A 923 -10.22 -28.76 -17.89
C VAL A 923 -10.59 -28.69 -19.36
N ARG A 924 -11.13 -27.56 -19.81
CA ARG A 924 -11.55 -27.34 -21.20
C ARG A 924 -11.03 -26.01 -21.71
N ASN A 925 -10.53 -26.05 -22.95
CA ASN A 925 -10.13 -24.89 -23.73
C ASN A 925 -9.05 -24.01 -23.05
N LEU A 926 -8.10 -24.61 -22.34
CA LEU A 926 -6.93 -23.87 -21.86
C LEU A 926 -5.86 -23.79 -22.93
N GLN A 927 -5.30 -22.61 -23.16
CA GLN A 927 -4.26 -22.44 -24.15
C GLN A 927 -2.90 -22.88 -23.61
N THR A 928 -2.15 -23.53 -24.48
CA THR A 928 -0.78 -23.98 -24.26
C THR A 928 0.08 -23.57 -25.45
N LEU A 929 1.39 -23.77 -25.34
CA LEU A 929 2.32 -23.59 -26.47
C LEU A 929 2.08 -24.60 -27.61
N TYR A 930 1.22 -25.58 -27.39
CA TYR A 930 0.80 -26.58 -28.37
C TYR A 930 -0.72 -26.47 -28.63
N GLY A 931 -1.25 -25.25 -28.51
CA GLY A 931 -2.63 -24.91 -28.78
C GLY A 931 -3.60 -25.27 -27.65
N SER A 932 -4.89 -25.34 -27.97
CA SER A 932 -5.95 -25.52 -26.98
C SER A 932 -5.93 -26.93 -26.42
N LEU A 933 -5.92 -27.07 -25.09
CA LEU A 933 -5.92 -28.31 -24.34
C LEU A 933 -7.28 -28.50 -23.64
N SER A 934 -7.81 -29.71 -23.75
CA SER A 934 -8.90 -30.19 -22.90
C SER A 934 -8.57 -31.57 -22.35
N TYR A 935 -8.78 -31.78 -21.05
CA TYR A 935 -8.63 -33.10 -20.45
C TYR A 935 -9.66 -33.35 -19.34
N SER A 936 -9.87 -34.62 -19.02
CA SER A 936 -10.61 -35.03 -17.84
C SER A 936 -9.87 -36.12 -17.08
N ILE A 937 -10.02 -36.10 -15.76
CA ILE A 937 -9.42 -37.05 -14.85
C ILE A 937 -10.50 -37.64 -13.94
N LYS A 938 -10.47 -38.96 -13.77
CA LYS A 938 -11.36 -39.70 -12.88
C LYS A 938 -10.62 -40.87 -12.25
N ARG A 939 -11.06 -41.28 -11.05
CA ARG A 939 -10.65 -42.55 -10.43
C ARG A 939 -11.72 -43.61 -10.72
N GLU A 940 -11.32 -44.74 -11.29
CA GLU A 940 -12.18 -45.88 -11.61
C GLU A 940 -11.46 -47.18 -11.24
N ASN A 941 -12.08 -48.04 -10.42
CA ASN A 941 -11.49 -49.31 -9.96
C ASN A 941 -10.06 -49.18 -9.39
N ASN A 942 -9.83 -48.17 -8.53
CA ASN A 942 -8.51 -47.82 -7.96
C ASN A 942 -7.42 -47.43 -8.98
N LYS A 943 -7.79 -47.15 -10.24
CA LYS A 943 -6.90 -46.59 -11.26
C LYS A 943 -7.28 -45.15 -11.57
N ILE A 944 -6.29 -44.30 -11.78
CA ILE A 944 -6.50 -42.95 -12.30
C ILE A 944 -6.54 -43.05 -13.82
N ILE A 945 -7.55 -42.46 -14.44
CA ILE A 945 -7.68 -42.39 -15.90
C ILE A 945 -7.65 -40.92 -16.30
N ILE A 946 -6.73 -40.56 -17.20
CA ILE A 946 -6.68 -39.24 -17.84
C ILE A 946 -7.01 -39.39 -19.32
N GLU A 947 -8.02 -38.67 -19.77
CA GLU A 947 -8.32 -38.50 -21.19
C GLU A 947 -8.00 -37.05 -21.58
N ALA A 948 -7.07 -36.85 -22.50
CA ALA A 948 -6.62 -35.53 -22.93
C ALA A 948 -6.59 -35.40 -24.44
N GLY A 949 -6.79 -34.19 -24.94
CA GLY A 949 -6.60 -33.85 -26.33
C GLY A 949 -6.17 -32.39 -26.48
N CYS A 950 -5.39 -32.12 -27.51
CA CYS A 950 -4.93 -30.78 -27.83
C CYS A 950 -4.86 -30.58 -29.34
N THR A 951 -4.95 -29.32 -29.79
CA THR A 951 -5.00 -28.98 -31.22
C THR A 951 -3.66 -29.18 -31.93
N LYS A 952 -2.53 -29.12 -31.22
CA LYS A 952 -1.20 -29.46 -31.73
C LYS A 952 -0.51 -30.40 -30.74
N LEU A 953 0.06 -31.50 -31.22
CA LEU A 953 0.74 -32.46 -30.36
C LEU A 953 2.04 -31.86 -29.79
N PRO A 954 2.30 -31.98 -28.47
CA PRO A 954 3.59 -31.61 -27.89
C PRO A 954 4.70 -32.50 -28.47
N PRO A 955 5.84 -31.93 -28.92
CA PRO A 955 6.91 -32.70 -29.58
C PRO A 955 7.43 -33.89 -28.77
N ASN A 956 7.48 -33.75 -27.45
CA ASN A 956 7.99 -34.77 -26.53
C ASN A 956 6.87 -35.47 -25.74
N GLY A 957 5.61 -35.31 -26.15
CA GLY A 957 4.45 -36.00 -25.59
C GLY A 957 3.92 -35.43 -24.27
N PHE A 958 3.22 -36.27 -23.51
CA PHE A 958 2.58 -35.91 -22.25
C PHE A 958 3.27 -36.57 -21.06
N ILE A 959 3.28 -35.89 -19.91
CA ILE A 959 3.61 -36.46 -18.60
C ILE A 959 2.35 -36.44 -17.74
N VAL A 960 2.05 -37.56 -17.09
CA VAL A 960 0.90 -37.72 -16.18
C VAL A 960 1.37 -38.33 -14.85
N PRO A 961 0.58 -38.20 -13.77
CA PRO A 961 0.93 -38.81 -12.48
C PRO A 961 1.16 -40.32 -12.57
N ALA A 962 2.07 -40.84 -11.75
CA ALA A 962 2.41 -42.27 -11.76
C ALA A 962 1.17 -43.16 -11.50
N GLY A 963 1.10 -44.30 -12.19
CA GLY A 963 -0.05 -45.22 -12.07
C GLY A 963 -1.31 -44.78 -12.83
N THR A 964 -1.21 -43.76 -13.68
CA THR A 964 -2.33 -43.27 -14.51
C THR A 964 -2.43 -44.02 -15.84
N GLU A 965 -3.64 -44.44 -16.19
CA GLU A 965 -4.01 -44.86 -17.56
C GLU A 965 -4.29 -43.60 -18.41
N PHE A 966 -3.44 -43.34 -19.39
CA PHE A 966 -3.56 -42.17 -20.27
C PHE A 966 -4.18 -42.53 -21.63
N LYS A 967 -5.14 -41.72 -22.06
CA LYS A 967 -5.80 -41.82 -23.37
C LYS A 967 -5.74 -40.49 -24.10
N PHE A 968 -5.07 -40.47 -25.24
CA PHE A 968 -5.11 -39.33 -26.13
C PHE A 968 -6.38 -39.36 -26.99
N LYS A 969 -7.01 -38.20 -27.17
CA LYS A 969 -8.12 -37.96 -28.10
C LYS A 969 -7.72 -36.83 -29.03
N GLU A 970 -7.81 -37.07 -30.33
CA GLU A 970 -7.69 -36.02 -31.34
C GLU A 970 -8.90 -35.08 -31.20
N ILE A 971 -8.68 -33.77 -31.14
CA ILE A 971 -9.71 -32.72 -30.95
C ILE A 971 -9.82 -31.88 -32.20
#